data_AF-A0A7C8INQ4-F1
#
_entry.id   AF-A0A7C8INQ4-F1
#
_cell.length_a   1.000
_cell.length_b   1.000
_cell.length_c   1.000
_cell.angle_alpha   90.00
_cell.angle_beta   90.00
_cell.angle_gamma   90.00
#
_symmetry.space_group_name_H-M   'P 1'
#
loop_
_entity.id
_entity.type
_entity.pdbx_description
1 polymer ?
#
loop_
_entity_poly.entity_id
_entity_poly.type
_entity_poly.pdbx_seq_one_letter_code
_entity_poly.pdbx_strand_id
1 'polypeptide(L)'
;MVKVVIAGGSGQVAREVIDALVASGKHDVTIFSRGSAPSTVLTPGVKWLAVDYDNKGTLIEALRGIHTVLSFVQLLSDPEQKAQKNLIDAAISAGVRRFAPSDRGVDHMAWWEGKRKVREYLREVNEKETVIEYTLFQPGLFLNYLAFPHKTSKHVDPLQTVFDFKNSRAIVVDGCEDTTMTLTTVADAAAVIALAVDYDGKWPTAGGIRGNRVSISQILEIGNKVRGHPFAIEKVKAEDLKAGELKTSWGLEAVHQAVSDDQAQALLKAVCIGTLLSSSEGAWDSSDEMNQLFPEYNFTPIEEFLSKPAALACPLVSVKAVWSRSLKSAEETAKLLVDAGTPVEVYSGESGPEKSYDDLLKREDITGLILALPIVDQPSYIEKALAAGKHVLAEKPIAKDLDTAIKLIEYYKKVSTETKATLAIAENFRFMKGWTYAAEEIKKLGRTDNRYYKTPWRTKPEYQGGFLLDGGVHYTAAVRILLGKDNAVTNVIALTSLAMSHLPPKDTINAILETKSGVVGSYIHSAGTTMQAFDFYVACEDGHVKASPDKVVTVRGLGEDAKTEEKTFEKSPGVKEEILAWAESLISGEPRPEQTPELALGDLEILEKMLTSGDQNGTPQKLQYHQTGTRNSDFWPRWAYKKPVHAVHDDSNRRVAVAVAAAVDSTNIEQSEGESPAATAEQQEQQPNPGWPAPYYLENGLRRVAPYYYTYNTWCKERWRGREILDIFESEFRDRPLAYYKHAIETGQVCVNGKIVSPRHVLKNGELVSHTIHRHEPPITASPIGILHEDDDMIVINKPSGVPVHPAGRYNLNSIIEIMKAERGPEWIAYPCNRLDRLTSGIMFVAKHPKSAESLGEQIKARSVRKEYIARVIGNFPDGEVVCNQPILSISPKLGLNRIRADGKSARTVFKKLAYYPPREPRVRPSSDEALHSSQESAEDKSRPWARKEGYSIVRCLPVTGRTHQLRVHLQHLGHPIQNDPIYANQRVWGINLGFNDPDAVENTDEDIISRLGRMGKEDVADAVAYHDEMVDQYYKKKAEKMSGELCEICDTPLYTDPGEQELSLWLHSLRYEDAGGSWSYVSPLPDWALPPSGYVGPTEVGNMDELVDAVKDENPELAT
;
A
#
# COMPACT_ATOMS: atom_id res chain seq x y z
N MET A 1 -39.85 27.57 -9.87
CA MET A 1 -38.93 26.42 -10.06
C MET A 1 -38.19 26.64 -11.37
N VAL A 2 -36.87 26.80 -11.33
CA VAL A 2 -36.05 27.13 -12.50
C VAL A 2 -35.72 25.84 -13.26
N LYS A 3 -35.94 25.83 -14.59
CA LYS A 3 -35.59 24.68 -15.43
C LYS A 3 -34.12 24.73 -15.83
N VAL A 4 -33.36 23.70 -15.45
CA VAL A 4 -31.90 23.63 -15.63
C VAL A 4 -31.54 22.40 -16.44
N VAL A 5 -30.73 22.58 -17.48
CA VAL A 5 -30.08 21.47 -18.21
C VAL A 5 -28.63 21.34 -17.79
N ILE A 6 -28.22 20.12 -17.47
CA ILE A 6 -26.83 19.75 -17.16
C ILE A 6 -26.28 18.93 -18.33
N ALA A 7 -25.61 19.59 -19.26
CA ALA A 7 -24.98 18.95 -20.40
C ALA A 7 -23.68 18.27 -19.98
N GLY A 8 -23.57 16.96 -20.18
CA GLY A 8 -22.47 16.15 -19.64
C GLY A 8 -22.67 15.72 -18.18
N GLY A 9 -23.93 15.71 -17.69
CA GLY A 9 -24.28 15.40 -16.29
C GLY A 9 -23.89 14.02 -15.73
N SER A 10 -23.28 13.14 -16.52
CA SER A 10 -22.61 11.92 -16.03
C SER A 10 -21.24 12.19 -15.40
N GLY A 11 -20.60 13.32 -15.72
CA GLY A 11 -19.30 13.74 -15.19
C GLY A 11 -19.29 13.82 -13.67
N GLN A 12 -18.12 13.61 -13.06
CA GLN A 12 -18.00 13.53 -11.59
C GLN A 12 -18.39 14.85 -10.91
N VAL A 13 -17.78 15.97 -11.32
CA VAL A 13 -18.11 17.33 -10.83
C VAL A 13 -19.57 17.70 -11.13
N ALA A 14 -20.07 17.32 -12.30
CA ALA A 14 -21.45 17.62 -12.70
C ALA A 14 -22.49 16.99 -11.77
N ARG A 15 -22.19 15.80 -11.20
CA ARG A 15 -23.07 15.12 -10.24
C ARG A 15 -23.11 15.80 -8.86
N GLU A 16 -22.00 16.37 -8.38
CA GLU A 16 -22.01 17.21 -7.17
C GLU A 16 -22.91 18.45 -7.37
N VAL A 17 -22.82 19.09 -8.55
CA VAL A 17 -23.67 20.24 -8.92
C VAL A 17 -25.14 19.85 -9.07
N ILE A 18 -25.44 18.68 -9.65
CA ILE A 18 -26.81 18.14 -9.72
C ILE A 18 -27.39 17.95 -8.31
N ASP A 19 -26.65 17.32 -7.40
CA ASP A 19 -27.14 17.07 -6.05
C ASP A 19 -27.33 18.37 -5.24
N ALA A 20 -26.46 19.38 -5.41
CA ALA A 20 -26.66 20.71 -4.83
C ALA A 20 -27.92 21.42 -5.38
N LEU A 21 -28.14 21.37 -6.69
CA LEU A 21 -29.34 21.93 -7.33
C LEU A 21 -30.62 21.20 -6.88
N VAL A 22 -30.59 19.87 -6.72
CA VAL A 22 -31.72 19.09 -6.19
C VAL A 22 -31.98 19.41 -4.72
N ALA A 23 -30.94 19.46 -3.89
CA ALA A 23 -31.05 19.76 -2.45
C ALA A 23 -31.71 21.13 -2.17
N SER A 24 -31.56 22.10 -3.07
CA SER A 24 -32.25 23.40 -2.96
C SER A 24 -33.78 23.32 -3.03
N GLY A 25 -34.34 22.27 -3.65
CA GLY A 25 -35.78 22.15 -3.94
C GLY A 25 -36.34 23.13 -4.99
N LYS A 26 -35.52 24.05 -5.52
CA LYS A 26 -35.96 25.16 -6.40
C LYS A 26 -35.87 24.85 -7.90
N HIS A 27 -35.31 23.69 -8.28
CA HIS A 27 -34.87 23.40 -9.64
C HIS A 27 -35.57 22.19 -10.27
N ASP A 28 -35.93 22.30 -11.56
CA ASP A 28 -36.34 21.18 -12.41
C ASP A 28 -35.14 20.79 -13.29
N VAL A 29 -34.43 19.73 -12.89
CA VAL A 29 -33.10 19.37 -13.43
C VAL A 29 -33.20 18.27 -14.48
N THR A 30 -32.62 18.51 -15.66
CA THR A 30 -32.55 17.53 -16.76
C THR A 30 -31.10 17.31 -17.20
N ILE A 31 -30.62 16.07 -17.16
CA ILE A 31 -29.30 15.67 -17.67
C ILE A 31 -29.38 15.48 -19.18
N PHE A 32 -28.46 16.11 -19.92
CA PHE A 32 -28.25 15.86 -21.35
C PHE A 32 -26.98 15.00 -21.53
N SER A 33 -27.12 13.84 -22.19
CA SER A 33 -26.02 12.90 -22.44
C SER A 33 -26.11 12.29 -23.84
N ARG A 34 -24.99 11.82 -24.42
CA ARG A 34 -25.02 11.02 -25.66
C ARG A 34 -25.56 9.60 -25.45
N GLY A 35 -25.56 9.10 -24.21
CA GLY A 35 -26.02 7.76 -23.85
C GLY A 35 -27.44 7.73 -23.27
N SER A 36 -28.04 6.53 -23.24
CA SER A 36 -29.21 6.23 -22.41
C SER A 36 -28.89 6.39 -20.92
N ALA A 37 -29.92 6.50 -20.08
CA ALA A 37 -29.74 6.53 -18.63
C ALA A 37 -28.99 5.27 -18.13
N PRO A 38 -28.08 5.40 -17.15
CA PRO A 38 -27.45 4.25 -16.53
C PRO A 38 -28.47 3.40 -15.76
N SER A 39 -28.16 2.12 -15.55
CA SER A 39 -29.02 1.18 -14.82
C SER A 39 -29.00 1.36 -13.30
N THR A 40 -28.17 2.26 -12.78
CA THR A 40 -28.13 2.67 -11.37
C THR A 40 -29.17 3.76 -11.07
N VAL A 41 -29.58 3.84 -9.79
CA VAL A 41 -30.62 4.78 -9.34
C VAL A 41 -30.19 6.24 -9.58
N LEU A 42 -30.94 6.95 -10.44
CA LEU A 42 -30.83 8.41 -10.60
C LEU A 42 -31.26 9.13 -9.32
N THR A 43 -30.66 10.27 -9.00
CA THR A 43 -31.12 11.16 -7.92
C THR A 43 -32.62 11.46 -8.11
N PRO A 44 -33.50 11.17 -7.13
CA PRO A 44 -34.94 11.32 -7.31
C PRO A 44 -35.35 12.74 -7.75
N GLY A 45 -36.19 12.82 -8.78
CA GLY A 45 -36.63 14.08 -9.39
C GLY A 45 -35.79 14.55 -10.59
N VAL A 46 -34.60 14.00 -10.81
CA VAL A 46 -33.77 14.35 -11.98
C VAL A 46 -34.22 13.60 -13.23
N LYS A 47 -34.41 14.33 -14.33
CA LYS A 47 -34.74 13.77 -15.66
C LYS A 47 -33.47 13.44 -16.42
N TRP A 48 -33.53 12.43 -17.29
CA TRP A 48 -32.45 12.11 -18.23
C TRP A 48 -32.96 12.20 -19.67
N LEU A 49 -32.21 12.87 -20.53
CA LEU A 49 -32.47 12.93 -21.97
C LEU A 49 -31.21 12.54 -22.75
N ALA A 50 -31.36 11.55 -23.64
CA ALA A 50 -30.35 11.23 -24.63
C ALA A 50 -30.43 12.26 -25.77
N VAL A 51 -29.32 12.91 -26.09
CA VAL A 51 -29.22 13.97 -27.11
C VAL A 51 -28.00 13.79 -28.00
N ASP A 52 -28.15 14.15 -29.27
CA ASP A 52 -27.04 14.28 -30.20
C ASP A 52 -26.54 15.74 -30.21
N TYR A 53 -25.29 15.95 -29.77
CA TYR A 53 -24.65 17.26 -29.75
C TYR A 53 -24.24 17.76 -31.14
N ASP A 54 -24.27 16.91 -32.17
CA ASP A 54 -24.00 17.28 -33.55
C ASP A 54 -25.28 17.72 -34.31
N ASN A 55 -26.46 17.39 -33.78
CA ASN A 55 -27.77 17.74 -34.36
C ASN A 55 -28.43 18.93 -33.62
N LYS A 56 -28.12 20.15 -34.09
CA LYS A 56 -28.71 21.41 -33.59
C LYS A 56 -30.25 21.39 -33.56
N GLY A 57 -30.91 20.77 -34.54
CA GLY A 57 -32.38 20.73 -34.61
C GLY A 57 -33.00 20.03 -33.40
N THR A 58 -32.46 18.86 -33.03
CA THR A 58 -32.91 18.12 -31.84
C THR A 58 -32.52 18.81 -30.53
N LEU A 59 -31.37 19.51 -30.47
CA LEU A 59 -30.98 20.30 -29.31
C LEU A 59 -31.94 21.48 -29.07
N ILE A 60 -32.35 22.18 -30.13
CA ILE A 60 -33.29 23.32 -30.03
C ILE A 60 -34.63 22.88 -29.45
N GLU A 61 -35.21 21.79 -29.97
CA GLU A 61 -36.46 21.24 -29.45
C GLU A 61 -36.33 20.80 -27.98
N ALA A 62 -35.21 20.16 -27.62
CA ALA A 62 -34.94 19.72 -26.25
C ALA A 62 -34.70 20.88 -25.25
N LEU A 63 -34.24 22.04 -25.72
CA LEU A 63 -33.94 23.23 -24.90
C LEU A 63 -35.12 24.21 -24.78
N ARG A 64 -36.25 23.97 -25.45
CA ARG A 64 -37.42 24.89 -25.40
C ARG A 64 -37.95 25.07 -23.97
N GLY A 65 -37.89 26.31 -23.49
CA GLY A 65 -38.35 26.67 -22.14
C GLY A 65 -37.42 26.23 -21.01
N ILE A 66 -36.15 25.90 -21.32
CA ILE A 66 -35.07 25.81 -20.33
C ILE A 66 -34.56 27.22 -20.01
N HIS A 67 -34.32 27.52 -18.74
CA HIS A 67 -33.84 28.84 -18.31
C HIS A 67 -32.32 28.91 -18.28
N THR A 68 -31.67 27.85 -17.76
CA THR A 68 -30.22 27.78 -17.56
C THR A 68 -29.65 26.49 -18.14
N VAL A 69 -28.54 26.58 -18.88
CA VAL A 69 -27.73 25.44 -19.32
C VAL A 69 -26.36 25.52 -18.65
N LEU A 70 -25.99 24.48 -17.89
CA LEU A 70 -24.64 24.29 -17.37
C LEU A 70 -23.94 23.21 -18.17
N SER A 71 -22.80 23.52 -18.79
CA SER A 71 -22.06 22.60 -19.65
C SER A 71 -20.81 22.07 -18.95
N PHE A 72 -20.79 20.76 -18.73
CA PHE A 72 -19.64 19.95 -18.32
C PHE A 72 -19.16 19.05 -19.48
N VAL A 73 -19.57 19.38 -20.71
CA VAL A 73 -19.14 18.69 -21.93
C VAL A 73 -17.69 19.09 -22.21
N GLN A 74 -16.77 18.16 -21.96
CA GLN A 74 -15.37 18.26 -22.38
C GLN A 74 -15.04 17.08 -23.28
N LEU A 75 -14.60 17.38 -24.51
CA LEU A 75 -14.16 16.38 -25.48
C LEU A 75 -12.72 16.69 -25.88
N LEU A 76 -11.78 15.89 -25.39
CA LEU A 76 -10.37 15.94 -25.81
C LEU A 76 -10.19 15.58 -27.30
N SER A 77 -11.19 14.93 -27.90
CA SER A 77 -11.28 14.60 -29.32
C SER A 77 -12.00 15.66 -30.18
N ASP A 78 -12.38 16.81 -29.62
CA ASP A 78 -13.02 17.93 -30.34
C ASP A 78 -12.19 19.22 -30.18
N PRO A 79 -11.02 19.35 -30.85
CA PRO A 79 -10.13 20.52 -30.69
C PRO A 79 -10.72 21.85 -31.18
N GLU A 80 -11.88 21.82 -31.86
CA GLU A 80 -12.64 23.02 -32.24
C GLU A 80 -13.84 23.31 -31.33
N GLN A 81 -14.11 22.45 -30.34
CA GLN A 81 -15.27 22.47 -29.44
C GLN A 81 -16.61 22.63 -30.19
N LYS A 82 -16.74 21.96 -31.34
CA LYS A 82 -17.93 21.96 -32.19
C LYS A 82 -19.18 21.56 -31.40
N ALA A 83 -19.09 20.55 -30.53
CA ALA A 83 -20.20 20.10 -29.70
C ALA A 83 -20.70 21.18 -28.72
N GLN A 84 -19.79 22.00 -28.16
CA GLN A 84 -20.15 23.07 -27.24
C GLN A 84 -20.68 24.31 -27.98
N LYS A 85 -20.10 24.65 -29.14
CA LYS A 85 -20.61 25.70 -30.04
C LYS A 85 -22.04 25.37 -30.55
N ASN A 86 -22.28 24.11 -30.95
CA ASN A 86 -23.63 23.64 -31.32
C ASN A 86 -24.65 23.78 -30.17
N LEU A 87 -24.23 23.53 -28.92
CA LEU A 87 -25.07 23.66 -27.74
C LEU A 87 -25.39 25.14 -27.43
N ILE A 88 -24.41 26.04 -27.62
CA ILE A 88 -24.61 27.50 -27.50
C ILE A 88 -25.62 27.99 -28.53
N ASP A 89 -25.45 27.63 -29.80
CA ASP A 89 -26.36 28.02 -30.89
C ASP A 89 -27.79 27.50 -30.66
N ALA A 90 -27.91 26.27 -30.17
CA ALA A 90 -29.20 25.68 -29.84
C ALA A 90 -29.84 26.34 -28.61
N ALA A 91 -29.06 26.74 -27.61
CA ALA A 91 -29.53 27.47 -26.44
C ALA A 91 -30.06 28.86 -26.82
N ILE A 92 -29.30 29.63 -27.61
CA ILE A 92 -29.72 30.92 -28.17
C ILE A 92 -31.02 30.75 -28.98
N SER A 93 -31.05 29.79 -29.92
CA SER A 93 -32.21 29.55 -30.79
C SER A 93 -33.45 29.02 -30.06
N ALA A 94 -33.29 28.43 -28.87
CA ALA A 94 -34.38 27.96 -28.02
C ALA A 94 -34.86 28.99 -26.98
N GLY A 95 -34.20 30.16 -26.89
CA GLY A 95 -34.53 31.21 -25.93
C GLY A 95 -34.04 30.94 -24.49
N VAL A 96 -32.96 30.19 -24.34
CA VAL A 96 -32.31 29.95 -23.03
C VAL A 96 -31.70 31.27 -22.53
N ARG A 97 -32.08 31.71 -21.33
CA ARG A 97 -31.58 32.98 -20.74
C ARG A 97 -30.10 32.90 -20.38
N ARG A 98 -29.66 31.79 -19.77
CA ARG A 98 -28.33 31.65 -19.15
C ARG A 98 -27.54 30.43 -19.61
N PHE A 99 -26.24 30.62 -19.79
CA PHE A 99 -25.29 29.56 -20.18
C PHE A 99 -24.01 29.59 -19.34
N ALA A 100 -23.48 28.42 -18.99
CA ALA A 100 -22.12 28.29 -18.46
C ALA A 100 -21.35 27.25 -19.30
N PRO A 101 -20.27 27.63 -20.01
CA PRO A 101 -19.44 26.69 -20.76
C PRO A 101 -18.52 25.87 -19.83
N SER A 102 -17.90 24.82 -20.36
CA SER A 102 -16.98 23.96 -19.62
C SER A 102 -15.56 24.57 -19.54
N ASP A 103 -15.45 25.80 -19.03
CA ASP A 103 -14.24 26.63 -19.11
C ASP A 103 -13.48 26.80 -17.77
N ARG A 104 -12.14 26.79 -17.85
CA ARG A 104 -11.12 27.21 -16.85
C ARG A 104 -9.78 27.38 -17.57
N GLY A 105 -8.95 28.34 -17.15
CA GLY A 105 -7.52 28.44 -17.54
C GLY A 105 -7.18 29.61 -18.46
N VAL A 106 -5.91 30.03 -18.45
CA VAL A 106 -5.39 31.27 -19.07
C VAL A 106 -5.23 31.14 -20.59
N ASP A 107 -5.41 32.25 -21.33
CA ASP A 107 -5.52 32.29 -22.80
C ASP A 107 -4.27 31.86 -23.60
N HIS A 108 -3.07 31.77 -23.01
CA HIS A 108 -1.83 31.53 -23.77
C HIS A 108 -1.26 30.10 -23.68
N MET A 109 -1.94 29.16 -23.02
CA MET A 109 -1.48 27.78 -22.90
C MET A 109 -2.15 26.85 -23.93
N ALA A 110 -1.36 26.06 -24.65
CA ALA A 110 -1.87 25.08 -25.64
C ALA A 110 -2.87 24.06 -25.05
N TRP A 111 -2.74 23.74 -23.75
CA TRP A 111 -3.66 22.85 -23.02
C TRP A 111 -5.08 23.44 -22.84
N TRP A 112 -5.24 24.76 -22.90
CA TRP A 112 -6.52 25.47 -22.75
C TRP A 112 -7.06 26.05 -24.06
N GLU A 113 -6.36 25.89 -25.18
CA GLU A 113 -6.67 26.44 -26.51
C GLU A 113 -8.13 26.19 -26.97
N GLY A 114 -8.64 24.97 -26.81
CA GLY A 114 -10.02 24.63 -27.16
C GLY A 114 -11.06 25.46 -26.40
N LYS A 115 -10.76 25.84 -25.14
CA LYS A 115 -11.65 26.67 -24.31
C LYS A 115 -11.56 28.15 -24.66
N ARG A 116 -10.36 28.66 -24.99
CA ARG A 116 -10.16 30.01 -25.54
C ARG A 116 -11.08 30.26 -26.73
N LYS A 117 -11.16 29.29 -27.66
CA LYS A 117 -12.09 29.33 -28.81
C LYS A 117 -13.58 29.39 -28.42
N VAL A 118 -13.97 28.90 -27.23
CA VAL A 118 -15.36 29.03 -26.72
C VAL A 118 -15.57 30.37 -26.02
N ARG A 119 -14.58 30.90 -25.27
CA ARG A 119 -14.60 32.28 -24.76
C ARG A 119 -14.69 33.32 -25.87
N GLU A 120 -14.04 33.06 -27.01
CA GLU A 120 -14.11 33.91 -28.19
C GLU A 120 -15.48 33.79 -28.85
N TYR A 121 -15.97 32.57 -29.09
CA TYR A 121 -17.32 32.38 -29.65
C TYR A 121 -18.44 33.02 -28.81
N LEU A 122 -18.39 32.92 -27.48
CA LEU A 122 -19.36 33.57 -26.59
C LEU A 122 -19.25 35.10 -26.56
N ARG A 123 -18.10 35.67 -26.95
CA ARG A 123 -17.93 37.11 -27.19
C ARG A 123 -18.46 37.50 -28.58
N GLU A 124 -18.15 36.72 -29.61
CA GLU A 124 -18.60 36.95 -31.00
C GLU A 124 -20.14 36.94 -31.12
N VAL A 125 -20.84 35.94 -30.56
CA VAL A 125 -22.31 35.88 -30.64
C VAL A 125 -22.99 37.01 -29.87
N ASN A 126 -22.32 37.58 -28.86
CA ASN A 126 -22.82 38.70 -28.05
C ASN A 126 -22.26 40.08 -28.50
N GLU A 127 -21.48 40.15 -29.58
CA GLU A 127 -20.76 41.38 -30.00
C GLU A 127 -21.71 42.54 -30.33
N LYS A 128 -22.85 42.24 -30.97
CA LYS A 128 -23.79 43.24 -31.50
C LYS A 128 -24.97 43.50 -30.56
N GLU A 129 -25.45 42.45 -29.90
CA GLU A 129 -26.50 42.48 -28.88
C GLU A 129 -26.30 41.31 -27.93
N THR A 130 -26.77 41.41 -26.68
CA THR A 130 -26.61 40.31 -25.71
C THR A 130 -27.68 39.24 -25.97
N VAL A 131 -27.37 38.28 -26.84
CA VAL A 131 -28.26 37.15 -27.16
C VAL A 131 -28.33 36.09 -26.06
N ILE A 132 -27.30 35.98 -25.21
CA ILE A 132 -27.30 35.03 -24.07
C ILE A 132 -26.42 35.52 -22.91
N GLU A 133 -26.95 35.45 -21.68
CA GLU A 133 -26.21 35.77 -20.46
C GLU A 133 -25.29 34.59 -20.10
N TYR A 134 -24.01 34.83 -19.82
CA TYR A 134 -23.07 33.74 -19.50
C TYR A 134 -22.04 34.09 -18.42
N THR A 135 -21.55 33.06 -17.73
CA THR A 135 -20.49 33.16 -16.72
C THR A 135 -19.48 32.01 -16.87
N LEU A 136 -18.23 32.27 -16.51
CA LEU A 136 -17.12 31.31 -16.55
C LEU A 136 -16.78 30.88 -15.11
N PHE A 137 -17.41 29.80 -14.61
CA PHE A 137 -17.24 29.33 -13.23
C PHE A 137 -15.82 28.78 -12.97
N GLN A 138 -15.02 29.50 -12.18
CA GLN A 138 -13.60 29.25 -11.96
C GLN A 138 -13.28 29.07 -10.46
N PRO A 139 -13.40 27.84 -9.90
CA PRO A 139 -13.12 27.55 -8.50
C PRO A 139 -11.65 27.15 -8.19
N GLY A 140 -10.68 27.56 -9.01
CA GLY A 140 -9.29 27.13 -8.88
C GLY A 140 -9.08 25.63 -9.06
N LEU A 141 -8.13 25.07 -8.30
CA LEU A 141 -7.87 23.64 -8.17
C LEU A 141 -8.72 23.06 -7.02
N PHE A 142 -9.17 21.80 -7.14
CA PHE A 142 -10.00 21.21 -6.10
C PHE A 142 -9.17 20.77 -4.89
N LEU A 143 -9.48 21.34 -3.72
CA LEU A 143 -8.87 21.01 -2.42
C LEU A 143 -9.00 19.51 -2.08
N ASN A 144 -10.08 18.86 -2.53
CA ASN A 144 -10.31 17.42 -2.40
C ASN A 144 -9.14 16.53 -2.87
N TYR A 145 -8.34 17.00 -3.84
CA TYR A 145 -7.21 16.23 -4.36
C TYR A 145 -5.99 16.22 -3.42
N LEU A 146 -5.85 17.19 -2.51
CA LEU A 146 -4.78 17.18 -1.50
C LEU A 146 -4.96 16.06 -0.47
N ALA A 147 -6.18 15.54 -0.31
CA ALA A 147 -6.47 14.40 0.56
C ALA A 147 -6.16 13.02 -0.08
N PHE A 148 -5.55 12.96 -1.28
CA PHE A 148 -5.22 11.69 -1.95
C PHE A 148 -4.44 10.74 -1.01
N PRO A 149 -4.80 9.43 -0.94
CA PRO A 149 -5.78 8.70 -1.75
C PRO A 149 -7.19 8.64 -1.17
N HIS A 150 -7.51 9.43 -0.14
CA HIS A 150 -8.80 9.37 0.54
C HIS A 150 -9.89 10.09 -0.27
N LYS A 151 -11.03 9.42 -0.48
CA LYS A 151 -12.18 10.01 -1.18
C LYS A 151 -12.99 10.90 -0.25
N THR A 152 -12.89 12.20 -0.46
CA THR A 152 -13.49 13.28 0.37
C THR A 152 -14.76 13.90 -0.23
N SER A 153 -15.30 13.30 -1.28
CA SER A 153 -16.46 13.79 -2.04
C SER A 153 -17.30 12.62 -2.56
N LYS A 154 -18.58 12.85 -2.87
CA LYS A 154 -19.54 11.79 -3.20
C LYS A 154 -19.27 11.19 -4.60
N HIS A 155 -18.99 12.05 -5.56
CA HIS A 155 -18.86 11.71 -6.98
C HIS A 155 -17.46 11.91 -7.55
N VAL A 156 -16.71 12.93 -7.09
CA VAL A 156 -15.31 13.11 -7.50
C VAL A 156 -14.40 12.08 -6.81
N ASP A 157 -13.58 11.40 -7.61
CA ASP A 157 -12.59 10.42 -7.14
C ASP A 157 -11.25 11.07 -6.77
N PRO A 158 -10.44 10.42 -5.90
CA PRO A 158 -9.09 10.90 -5.57
C PRO A 158 -8.20 10.96 -6.81
N LEU A 159 -7.50 12.08 -6.98
CA LEU A 159 -6.48 12.29 -8.00
C LEU A 159 -5.20 12.73 -7.29
N GLN A 160 -4.09 12.04 -7.52
CA GLN A 160 -2.78 12.48 -7.00
C GLN A 160 -2.36 13.75 -7.73
N THR A 161 -1.79 14.71 -7.00
CA THR A 161 -1.31 15.97 -7.57
C THR A 161 0.19 16.13 -7.36
N VAL A 162 0.74 17.24 -7.85
CA VAL A 162 2.12 17.66 -7.58
C VAL A 162 2.38 17.92 -6.10
N PHE A 163 1.33 17.97 -5.27
CA PHE A 163 1.38 17.91 -3.81
C PHE A 163 0.84 16.55 -3.35
N ASP A 164 1.70 15.73 -2.75
CA ASP A 164 1.38 14.40 -2.25
C ASP A 164 1.48 14.41 -0.71
N PHE A 165 0.38 14.73 -0.06
CA PHE A 165 0.32 14.86 1.40
C PHE A 165 0.52 13.51 2.11
N LYS A 166 0.04 12.40 1.53
CA LYS A 166 0.23 11.04 2.06
C LYS A 166 1.71 10.71 2.24
N ASN A 167 2.51 10.92 1.20
CA ASN A 167 3.94 10.63 1.21
C ASN A 167 4.79 11.85 1.63
N SER A 168 4.14 12.99 1.89
CA SER A 168 4.75 14.26 2.29
C SER A 168 5.88 14.68 1.34
N ARG A 169 5.53 14.77 0.05
CA ARG A 169 6.44 15.17 -1.03
C ARG A 169 5.74 16.11 -2.01
N ALA A 170 6.51 16.95 -2.69
CA ALA A 170 5.98 17.88 -3.69
C ALA A 170 6.93 18.08 -4.87
N ILE A 171 6.37 18.42 -6.03
CA ILE A 171 7.10 18.92 -7.20
C ILE A 171 6.70 20.39 -7.39
N VAL A 172 7.67 21.29 -7.48
CA VAL A 172 7.46 22.73 -7.71
C VAL A 172 8.31 23.23 -8.88
N VAL A 173 7.88 24.32 -9.50
CA VAL A 173 8.71 25.01 -10.50
C VAL A 173 9.69 25.94 -9.78
N ASP A 174 10.97 25.86 -10.11
CA ASP A 174 12.04 26.63 -9.45
C ASP A 174 11.83 28.15 -9.65
N GLY A 175 11.81 28.91 -8.55
CA GLY A 175 11.53 30.35 -8.55
C GLY A 175 10.04 30.71 -8.63
N CYS A 176 9.13 29.74 -8.48
CA CYS A 176 7.67 29.94 -8.53
C CYS A 176 6.96 29.55 -7.22
N GLU A 177 7.69 29.33 -6.13
CA GLU A 177 7.14 28.87 -4.85
C GLU A 177 6.17 29.88 -4.20
N ASP A 178 6.37 31.17 -4.44
CA ASP A 178 5.45 32.20 -3.94
C ASP A 178 4.27 32.50 -4.89
N THR A 179 4.19 31.81 -6.04
CA THR A 179 3.05 31.95 -6.96
C THR A 179 1.76 31.47 -6.28
N THR A 180 0.69 32.25 -6.46
CA THR A 180 -0.59 32.03 -5.78
C THR A 180 -1.48 31.02 -6.49
N MET A 181 -2.18 30.21 -5.71
CA MET A 181 -3.20 29.26 -6.16
C MET A 181 -4.49 29.45 -5.33
N THR A 182 -5.63 29.18 -5.95
CA THR A 182 -6.92 29.02 -5.25
C THR A 182 -7.25 27.54 -5.10
N LEU A 183 -7.55 27.13 -3.87
CA LEU A 183 -7.96 25.77 -3.50
C LEU A 183 -9.36 25.79 -2.88
N THR A 184 -10.33 25.25 -3.62
CA THR A 184 -11.76 25.25 -3.26
C THR A 184 -12.27 23.81 -3.19
N THR A 185 -13.16 23.44 -2.27
CA THR A 185 -13.75 22.09 -2.32
C THR A 185 -14.72 21.97 -3.50
N VAL A 186 -14.96 20.75 -3.99
CA VAL A 186 -15.99 20.52 -5.01
C VAL A 186 -17.40 20.77 -4.46
N ALA A 187 -17.60 20.61 -3.14
CA ALA A 187 -18.85 20.94 -2.47
C ALA A 187 -19.12 22.45 -2.48
N ASP A 188 -18.12 23.28 -2.13
CA ASP A 188 -18.21 24.74 -2.20
C ASP A 188 -18.48 25.22 -3.63
N ALA A 189 -17.75 24.69 -4.61
CA ALA A 189 -17.97 25.01 -6.01
C ALA A 189 -19.39 24.63 -6.46
N ALA A 190 -19.94 23.50 -6.02
CA ALA A 190 -21.29 23.08 -6.34
C ALA A 190 -22.37 23.94 -5.66
N ALA A 191 -22.17 24.32 -4.39
CA ALA A 191 -23.07 25.20 -3.65
C ALA A 191 -23.12 26.61 -4.26
N VAL A 192 -21.96 27.20 -4.57
CA VAL A 192 -21.88 28.53 -5.20
C VAL A 192 -22.46 28.53 -6.62
N ILE A 193 -22.29 27.45 -7.39
CA ILE A 193 -22.97 27.29 -8.69
C ILE A 193 -24.50 27.22 -8.50
N ALA A 194 -24.99 26.51 -7.49
CA ALA A 194 -26.44 26.46 -7.20
C ALA A 194 -27.00 27.84 -6.78
N LEU A 195 -26.29 28.59 -5.93
CA LEU A 195 -26.62 29.97 -5.58
C LEU A 195 -26.61 30.90 -6.81
N ALA A 196 -25.68 30.71 -7.74
CA ALA A 196 -25.65 31.45 -9.00
C ALA A 196 -26.86 31.14 -9.89
N VAL A 197 -27.36 29.90 -9.95
CA VAL A 197 -28.60 29.61 -10.70
C VAL A 197 -29.82 30.27 -10.05
N ASP A 198 -29.88 30.31 -8.71
CA ASP A 198 -30.92 31.00 -7.93
C ASP A 198 -30.88 32.54 -8.04
N TYR A 199 -29.74 33.13 -8.37
CA TYR A 199 -29.55 34.60 -8.34
C TYR A 199 -30.31 35.30 -9.48
N ASP A 200 -31.24 36.21 -9.15
CA ASP A 200 -32.07 36.90 -10.16
C ASP A 200 -31.33 37.97 -10.99
N GLY A 201 -30.26 38.57 -10.42
CA GLY A 201 -29.46 39.63 -11.05
C GLY A 201 -28.57 39.14 -12.20
N LYS A 202 -27.89 40.06 -12.90
CA LYS A 202 -27.03 39.70 -14.04
C LYS A 202 -25.78 38.94 -13.58
N TRP A 203 -25.49 37.78 -14.19
CA TRP A 203 -24.23 37.08 -13.98
C TRP A 203 -23.00 37.88 -14.45
N PRO A 204 -21.89 37.87 -13.69
CA PRO A 204 -20.61 38.40 -14.14
C PRO A 204 -19.97 37.44 -15.15
N THR A 205 -19.28 37.98 -16.15
CA THR A 205 -18.70 37.17 -17.23
C THR A 205 -17.53 36.32 -16.72
N ALA A 206 -16.63 36.89 -15.92
CA ALA A 206 -15.75 36.12 -15.05
C ALA A 206 -16.56 35.63 -13.84
N GLY A 207 -16.53 34.33 -13.57
CA GLY A 207 -17.24 33.70 -12.46
C GLY A 207 -16.27 33.08 -11.47
N GLY A 208 -15.31 33.88 -10.99
CA GLY A 208 -14.32 33.43 -10.02
C GLY A 208 -14.95 33.01 -8.70
N ILE A 209 -14.64 31.81 -8.24
CA ILE A 209 -15.09 31.21 -6.98
C ILE A 209 -13.85 30.98 -6.13
N ARG A 210 -13.62 31.83 -5.13
CA ARG A 210 -12.37 31.83 -4.38
C ARG A 210 -12.53 31.25 -2.97
N GLY A 211 -12.18 29.97 -2.82
CA GLY A 211 -11.91 29.37 -1.51
C GLY A 211 -10.57 29.84 -0.94
N ASN A 212 -9.69 28.90 -0.64
CA ASN A 212 -8.40 29.17 -0.01
C ASN A 212 -7.40 29.74 -1.03
N ARG A 213 -7.16 31.05 -1.00
CA ARG A 213 -6.14 31.72 -1.81
C ARG A 213 -4.80 31.73 -1.06
N VAL A 214 -3.85 30.89 -1.48
CA VAL A 214 -2.57 30.63 -0.79
C VAL A 214 -1.41 30.49 -1.80
N SER A 215 -0.17 30.77 -1.40
CA SER A 215 1.01 30.47 -2.21
C SER A 215 1.40 28.99 -2.16
N ILE A 216 2.23 28.53 -3.10
CA ILE A 216 2.78 27.17 -3.07
C ILE A 216 3.60 26.95 -1.79
N SER A 217 4.41 27.92 -1.36
CA SER A 217 5.09 27.95 -0.06
C SER A 217 4.13 27.66 1.10
N GLN A 218 2.97 28.33 1.14
CA GLN A 218 1.96 28.15 2.19
C GLN A 218 1.27 26.77 2.13
N ILE A 219 1.02 26.22 0.94
CA ILE A 219 0.48 24.84 0.79
C ILE A 219 1.45 23.83 1.41
N LEU A 220 2.76 24.03 1.23
CA LEU A 220 3.80 23.18 1.81
C LEU A 220 3.95 23.38 3.32
N GLU A 221 3.84 24.60 3.83
CA GLU A 221 3.77 24.87 5.29
C GLU A 221 2.58 24.19 5.95
N ILE A 222 1.38 24.27 5.35
CA ILE A 222 0.18 23.58 5.80
C ILE A 222 0.40 22.06 5.79
N GLY A 223 1.03 21.53 4.73
CA GLY A 223 1.48 20.15 4.67
C GLY A 223 2.37 19.76 5.85
N ASN A 224 3.41 20.55 6.14
CA ASN A 224 4.33 20.31 7.25
C ASN A 224 3.61 20.27 8.60
N LYS A 225 2.64 21.19 8.84
CA LYS A 225 1.81 21.21 10.06
C LYS A 225 0.94 19.96 10.17
N VAL A 226 0.16 19.65 9.13
CA VAL A 226 -0.81 18.53 9.10
C VAL A 226 -0.10 17.17 9.22
N ARG A 227 1.12 17.05 8.70
CA ARG A 227 1.90 15.81 8.72
C ARG A 227 2.84 15.68 9.92
N GLY A 228 3.12 16.77 10.64
CA GLY A 228 4.06 16.81 11.76
C GLY A 228 5.54 16.72 11.36
N HIS A 229 5.86 16.72 10.07
CA HIS A 229 7.23 16.67 9.55
C HIS A 229 7.36 17.36 8.19
N PRO A 230 8.57 17.82 7.79
CA PRO A 230 8.78 18.52 6.52
C PRO A 230 8.46 17.67 5.29
N PHE A 231 8.03 18.35 4.22
CA PHE A 231 7.86 17.77 2.88
C PHE A 231 9.20 17.64 2.14
N ALA A 232 9.37 16.54 1.40
CA ALA A 232 10.44 16.40 0.41
C ALA A 232 10.06 17.16 -0.88
N ILE A 233 10.74 18.27 -1.16
CA ILE A 233 10.44 19.15 -2.30
C ILE A 233 11.45 18.90 -3.43
N GLU A 234 10.95 18.53 -4.61
CA GLU A 234 11.73 18.49 -5.84
C GLU A 234 11.42 19.70 -6.72
N LYS A 235 12.46 20.33 -7.27
CA LYS A 235 12.33 21.50 -8.14
C LYS A 235 12.57 21.13 -9.60
N VAL A 236 11.72 21.63 -10.50
CA VAL A 236 11.84 21.48 -11.95
C VAL A 236 11.92 22.84 -12.64
N LYS A 237 12.55 22.90 -13.83
CA LYS A 237 12.72 24.15 -14.57
C LYS A 237 11.56 24.42 -15.53
N ALA A 238 11.20 25.68 -15.68
CA ALA A 238 10.12 26.09 -16.60
C ALA A 238 10.47 25.79 -18.08
N GLU A 239 11.74 25.85 -18.45
CA GLU A 239 12.23 25.56 -19.80
C GLU A 239 12.08 24.07 -20.15
N ASP A 240 12.45 23.18 -19.20
CA ASP A 240 12.31 21.73 -19.35
C ASP A 240 10.83 21.34 -19.52
N LEU A 241 9.96 21.90 -18.66
CA LEU A 241 8.51 21.71 -18.73
C LEU A 241 7.94 22.20 -20.08
N LYS A 242 8.40 23.35 -20.59
CA LYS A 242 7.98 23.91 -21.89
C LYS A 242 8.49 23.09 -23.09
N ALA A 243 9.56 22.31 -22.92
CA ALA A 243 10.02 21.30 -23.88
C ALA A 243 9.27 19.95 -23.77
N GLY A 244 8.37 19.78 -22.80
CA GLY A 244 7.70 18.50 -22.54
C GLY A 244 8.53 17.51 -21.71
N GLU A 245 9.61 17.97 -21.07
CA GLU A 245 10.44 17.19 -20.16
C GLU A 245 9.97 17.36 -18.71
N LEU A 246 10.08 16.30 -17.91
CA LEU A 246 9.71 16.31 -16.49
C LEU A 246 10.82 15.61 -15.72
N LYS A 247 11.68 16.39 -15.06
CA LYS A 247 12.94 15.93 -14.44
C LYS A 247 12.80 15.82 -12.92
N THR A 248 12.17 14.75 -12.47
CA THR A 248 11.91 14.46 -11.04
C THR A 248 12.03 12.95 -10.80
N SER A 249 12.34 12.55 -9.56
CA SER A 249 12.49 11.15 -9.16
C SER A 249 11.16 10.38 -9.04
N TRP A 250 10.02 11.10 -9.01
CA TRP A 250 8.68 10.53 -8.95
C TRP A 250 7.71 11.25 -9.91
N GLY A 251 6.50 10.70 -10.05
CA GLY A 251 5.45 11.27 -10.89
C GLY A 251 4.07 10.81 -10.41
N LEU A 252 3.02 11.28 -11.08
CA LEU A 252 1.64 10.96 -10.71
C LEU A 252 1.30 9.49 -11.07
N GLU A 253 0.74 8.77 -10.12
CA GLU A 253 0.36 7.36 -10.20
C GLU A 253 -1.07 7.22 -10.78
N ALA A 254 -1.31 6.17 -11.57
CA ALA A 254 -2.51 6.04 -12.39
C ALA A 254 -3.72 5.43 -11.67
N VAL A 255 -4.89 6.04 -11.82
CA VAL A 255 -6.19 5.48 -11.41
C VAL A 255 -7.20 5.52 -12.57
N HIS A 256 -6.89 4.82 -13.67
CA HIS A 256 -7.85 4.64 -14.77
C HIS A 256 -7.64 3.33 -15.55
N GLN A 257 -8.71 2.56 -15.78
CA GLN A 257 -8.65 1.18 -16.34
C GLN A 257 -9.03 1.11 -17.84
N ALA A 258 -8.70 2.11 -18.66
CA ALA A 258 -9.22 2.22 -20.04
C ALA A 258 -8.21 2.64 -21.13
N VAL A 259 -6.92 2.66 -20.80
CA VAL A 259 -5.78 2.97 -21.70
C VAL A 259 -4.59 2.08 -21.30
N SER A 260 -3.58 1.91 -22.16
CA SER A 260 -2.37 1.17 -21.77
C SER A 260 -1.57 1.93 -20.69
N ASP A 261 -0.71 1.22 -19.95
CA ASP A 261 0.12 1.83 -18.90
C ASP A 261 0.99 2.97 -19.45
N ASP A 262 1.52 2.83 -20.68
CA ASP A 262 2.33 3.87 -21.34
C ASP A 262 1.48 5.08 -21.77
N GLN A 263 0.25 4.84 -22.26
CA GLN A 263 -0.70 5.92 -22.56
C GLN A 263 -1.14 6.63 -21.27
N ALA A 264 -1.33 5.90 -20.18
CA ALA A 264 -1.63 6.46 -18.86
C ALA A 264 -0.44 7.29 -18.34
N GLN A 265 0.79 6.79 -18.41
CA GLN A 265 1.98 7.54 -17.96
C GLN A 265 2.29 8.74 -18.85
N ALA A 266 2.13 8.64 -20.18
CA ALA A 266 2.25 9.79 -21.08
C ALA A 266 1.20 10.87 -20.77
N LEU A 267 -0.05 10.46 -20.53
CA LEU A 267 -1.13 11.36 -20.12
C LEU A 267 -0.86 11.98 -18.74
N LEU A 268 -0.40 11.22 -17.76
CA LEU A 268 -0.10 11.69 -16.39
C LEU A 268 1.14 12.59 -16.35
N LYS A 269 2.15 12.32 -17.18
CA LYS A 269 3.28 13.24 -17.43
C LYS A 269 2.78 14.55 -18.02
N ALA A 270 1.91 14.50 -19.04
CA ALA A 270 1.32 15.69 -19.65
C ALA A 270 0.43 16.48 -18.68
N VAL A 271 -0.36 15.81 -17.84
CA VAL A 271 -1.16 16.42 -16.76
C VAL A 271 -0.27 17.04 -15.69
N CYS A 272 0.81 16.38 -15.28
CA CYS A 272 1.78 16.90 -14.32
C CYS A 272 2.46 18.16 -14.85
N ILE A 273 3.03 18.10 -16.07
CA ILE A 273 3.64 19.25 -16.76
C ILE A 273 2.62 20.39 -16.92
N GLY A 274 1.41 20.08 -17.39
CA GLY A 274 0.33 21.05 -17.58
C GLY A 274 -0.09 21.73 -16.27
N THR A 275 -0.14 20.97 -15.17
CA THR A 275 -0.44 21.49 -13.82
C THR A 275 0.69 22.38 -13.32
N LEU A 276 1.95 21.96 -13.44
CA LEU A 276 3.13 22.72 -13.01
C LEU A 276 3.26 24.04 -13.77
N LEU A 277 3.13 24.00 -15.10
CA LEU A 277 3.13 25.21 -15.93
C LEU A 277 1.95 26.14 -15.57
N SER A 278 0.74 25.59 -15.45
CA SER A 278 -0.45 26.35 -15.03
C SER A 278 -0.25 27.00 -13.65
N SER A 279 0.42 26.33 -12.71
CA SER A 279 0.77 26.89 -11.42
C SER A 279 1.83 27.98 -11.52
N SER A 280 2.90 27.80 -12.31
CA SER A 280 3.94 28.83 -12.49
C SER A 280 3.41 30.09 -13.19
N GLU A 281 2.46 29.95 -14.12
CA GLU A 281 1.86 31.05 -14.89
C GLU A 281 0.59 31.63 -14.22
N GLY A 282 0.34 31.27 -12.95
CA GLY A 282 -0.74 31.85 -12.12
C GLY A 282 -2.15 31.41 -12.48
N ALA A 283 -2.33 30.41 -13.36
CA ALA A 283 -3.62 30.02 -13.92
C ALA A 283 -4.61 29.38 -12.93
N TRP A 284 -4.20 29.18 -11.67
CA TRP A 284 -5.06 28.71 -10.58
C TRP A 284 -5.45 29.83 -9.60
N ASP A 285 -4.91 31.05 -9.71
CA ASP A 285 -5.33 32.19 -8.90
C ASP A 285 -6.67 32.72 -9.44
N SER A 286 -7.76 32.34 -8.77
CA SER A 286 -9.11 32.70 -9.23
C SER A 286 -9.51 34.06 -8.67
N SER A 287 -10.19 34.84 -9.50
CA SER A 287 -10.93 36.03 -9.08
C SER A 287 -12.08 35.67 -8.13
N ASP A 288 -12.77 36.66 -7.59
CA ASP A 288 -13.74 36.49 -6.50
C ASP A 288 -15.13 37.08 -6.81
N GLU A 289 -15.52 37.20 -8.08
CA GLU A 289 -16.82 37.79 -8.46
C GLU A 289 -18.01 37.04 -7.84
N MET A 290 -17.92 35.71 -7.69
CA MET A 290 -18.97 34.93 -7.04
C MET A 290 -18.95 35.10 -5.51
N ASN A 291 -17.79 35.33 -4.90
CA ASN A 291 -17.71 35.71 -3.49
C ASN A 291 -18.32 37.11 -3.26
N GLN A 292 -18.11 38.04 -4.20
CA GLN A 292 -18.71 39.38 -4.13
C GLN A 292 -20.24 39.34 -4.31
N LEU A 293 -20.77 38.37 -5.07
CA LEU A 293 -22.22 38.11 -5.15
C LEU A 293 -22.79 37.39 -3.92
N PHE A 294 -22.00 36.50 -3.30
CA PHE A 294 -22.41 35.67 -2.17
C PHE A 294 -21.47 35.84 -0.96
N PRO A 295 -21.35 37.05 -0.38
CA PRO A 295 -20.40 37.32 0.70
C PRO A 295 -20.70 36.57 2.00
N GLU A 296 -21.95 36.13 2.17
CA GLU A 296 -22.41 35.28 3.28
C GLU A 296 -22.04 33.79 3.11
N TYR A 297 -21.46 33.39 1.96
CA TYR A 297 -21.07 32.00 1.74
C TYR A 297 -19.68 31.71 2.33
N ASN A 298 -19.66 30.90 3.39
CA ASN A 298 -18.43 30.45 4.04
C ASN A 298 -17.84 29.24 3.29
N PHE A 299 -16.65 29.41 2.73
CA PHE A 299 -15.86 28.36 2.08
C PHE A 299 -15.10 27.52 3.10
N THR A 300 -14.89 26.24 2.81
CA THR A 300 -14.17 25.29 3.70
C THR A 300 -12.67 25.65 3.83
N PRO A 301 -12.14 25.94 5.04
CA PRO A 301 -10.71 26.14 5.27
C PRO A 301 -9.81 24.94 4.91
N ILE A 302 -8.62 25.24 4.39
CA ILE A 302 -7.63 24.23 3.95
C ILE A 302 -7.01 23.40 5.08
N GLU A 303 -6.66 24.02 6.22
CA GLU A 303 -6.01 23.29 7.33
C GLU A 303 -6.98 22.28 7.94
N GLU A 304 -8.21 22.71 8.24
CA GLU A 304 -9.32 21.88 8.73
C GLU A 304 -9.66 20.71 7.83
N PHE A 305 -9.86 20.96 6.54
CA PHE A 305 -10.24 19.92 5.58
C PHE A 305 -9.26 18.73 5.59
N LEU A 306 -8.00 18.99 5.93
CA LEU A 306 -6.91 18.03 6.00
C LEU A 306 -6.62 17.51 7.42
N SER A 307 -7.26 18.07 8.46
CA SER A 307 -6.99 17.77 9.88
C SER A 307 -8.21 17.27 10.66
N LYS A 308 -9.26 16.76 10.00
CA LYS A 308 -10.57 16.46 10.63
C LYS A 308 -10.46 15.60 11.90
N PRO A 309 -10.96 16.10 13.04
CA PRO A 309 -11.00 15.34 14.28
C PRO A 309 -11.71 14.00 14.12
N ALA A 310 -11.11 12.93 14.63
CA ALA A 310 -11.73 11.61 14.65
C ALA A 310 -12.62 11.38 15.89
N ALA A 311 -13.09 12.46 16.51
CA ALA A 311 -14.37 12.54 17.23
C ALA A 311 -15.54 13.01 16.30
N LEU A 312 -15.29 13.09 14.98
CA LEU A 312 -16.25 13.32 13.90
C LEU A 312 -16.18 12.21 12.81
N ALA A 313 -15.50 11.10 13.09
CA ALA A 313 -15.36 9.93 12.21
C ALA A 313 -16.47 8.87 12.46
N CYS A 314 -17.17 8.93 13.59
CA CYS A 314 -18.25 8.02 13.97
C CYS A 314 -19.54 8.28 13.18
N PRO A 315 -20.15 7.24 12.59
CA PRO A 315 -21.51 7.34 12.09
C PRO A 315 -22.57 7.52 13.19
N LEU A 316 -22.27 7.12 14.44
CA LEU A 316 -23.21 7.02 15.58
C LEU A 316 -22.97 8.03 16.73
N VAL A 317 -22.12 9.05 16.57
CA VAL A 317 -21.90 10.12 17.55
C VAL A 317 -22.21 11.47 16.90
N SER A 318 -22.66 12.43 17.71
CA SER A 318 -22.85 13.83 17.34
C SER A 318 -22.31 14.68 18.48
N VAL A 319 -21.18 15.37 18.26
CA VAL A 319 -20.75 16.40 19.21
C VAL A 319 -21.74 17.56 19.14
N LYS A 320 -22.20 18.06 20.30
CA LYS A 320 -23.12 19.21 20.42
C LYS A 320 -22.46 20.42 21.09
N ALA A 321 -21.47 20.17 21.94
CA ALA A 321 -20.79 21.19 22.73
C ALA A 321 -19.36 20.77 23.09
N VAL A 322 -18.52 21.75 23.44
CA VAL A 322 -17.17 21.57 23.96
C VAL A 322 -17.05 22.26 25.32
N TRP A 323 -16.30 21.65 26.23
CA TRP A 323 -15.89 22.29 27.48
C TRP A 323 -14.39 22.12 27.72
N SER A 324 -13.78 23.13 28.35
CA SER A 324 -12.44 23.07 28.93
C SER A 324 -12.38 23.90 30.21
N ARG A 325 -11.36 23.67 31.04
CA ARG A 325 -11.08 24.52 32.21
C ARG A 325 -10.82 25.97 31.79
N SER A 326 -10.11 26.20 30.67
CA SER A 326 -9.89 27.53 30.09
C SER A 326 -10.84 27.83 28.93
N LEU A 327 -11.21 29.10 28.74
CA LEU A 327 -12.11 29.54 27.67
C LEU A 327 -11.42 29.43 26.32
N LYS A 328 -10.19 29.96 26.21
CA LYS A 328 -9.35 29.89 25.01
C LYS A 328 -9.29 28.46 24.47
N SER A 329 -9.08 27.48 25.34
CA SER A 329 -8.96 26.07 24.97
C SER A 329 -10.28 25.45 24.49
N ALA A 330 -11.40 25.85 25.10
CA ALA A 330 -12.71 25.45 24.62
C ALA A 330 -13.05 26.09 23.27
N GLU A 331 -12.64 27.35 23.05
CA GLU A 331 -12.78 28.07 21.78
C GLU A 331 -11.88 27.49 20.68
N GLU A 332 -10.63 27.14 20.97
CA GLU A 332 -9.69 26.51 20.02
C GLU A 332 -10.19 25.12 19.59
N THR A 333 -10.63 24.28 20.53
CA THR A 333 -11.22 22.96 20.22
C THR A 333 -12.58 23.09 19.52
N ALA A 334 -13.45 24.01 19.95
CA ALA A 334 -14.72 24.27 19.26
C ALA A 334 -14.48 24.80 17.84
N LYS A 335 -13.46 25.64 17.62
CA LYS A 335 -13.09 26.12 16.29
C LYS A 335 -12.72 24.95 15.38
N LEU A 336 -11.88 24.02 15.83
CA LEU A 336 -11.52 22.83 15.03
C LEU A 336 -12.75 21.99 14.61
N LEU A 337 -13.83 21.99 15.41
CA LEU A 337 -15.07 21.29 15.10
C LEU A 337 -16.03 22.12 14.23
N VAL A 338 -16.17 23.43 14.51
CA VAL A 338 -16.92 24.42 13.72
C VAL A 338 -16.39 24.49 12.30
N ASP A 339 -15.07 24.71 12.17
CA ASP A 339 -14.35 24.65 10.89
C ASP A 339 -14.69 23.29 10.23
N ALA A 340 -14.58 22.16 10.97
CA ALA A 340 -14.81 20.81 10.44
C ALA A 340 -16.27 20.47 10.08
N GLY A 341 -17.15 21.45 9.99
CA GLY A 341 -18.55 21.32 9.56
C GLY A 341 -19.50 20.91 10.67
N THR A 342 -19.05 20.93 11.92
CA THR A 342 -19.82 20.55 13.12
C THR A 342 -19.84 21.71 14.11
N PRO A 343 -20.71 22.73 13.90
CA PRO A 343 -20.81 23.84 14.83
C PRO A 343 -21.28 23.35 16.20
N VAL A 344 -20.50 23.67 17.23
CA VAL A 344 -20.68 23.24 18.62
C VAL A 344 -20.68 24.44 19.55
N GLU A 345 -21.41 24.35 20.66
CA GLU A 345 -21.41 25.42 21.65
C GLU A 345 -20.22 25.33 22.61
N VAL A 346 -19.55 26.47 22.82
CA VAL A 346 -18.47 26.63 23.81
C VAL A 346 -19.06 26.76 25.22
N TYR A 347 -18.46 26.05 26.17
CA TYR A 347 -18.60 26.18 27.62
C TYR A 347 -17.20 26.20 28.24
N SER A 348 -17.01 26.79 29.43
CA SER A 348 -15.70 26.82 30.09
C SER A 348 -15.75 26.89 31.62
N GLY A 349 -14.67 26.50 32.29
CA GLY A 349 -14.42 26.81 33.70
C GLY A 349 -14.13 28.30 33.96
N GLU A 350 -13.64 29.03 32.96
CA GLU A 350 -13.43 30.49 33.00
C GLU A 350 -14.68 31.30 32.60
N SER A 351 -15.71 30.64 32.07
CA SER A 351 -16.98 31.30 31.69
C SER A 351 -17.86 31.64 32.91
N GLY A 352 -18.69 32.67 32.74
CA GLY A 352 -19.72 33.04 33.73
C GLY A 352 -20.81 31.97 33.94
N PRO A 353 -21.72 32.19 34.91
CA PRO A 353 -22.66 31.20 35.46
C PRO A 353 -23.84 30.82 34.54
N GLU A 354 -23.65 30.93 33.23
CA GLU A 354 -24.56 30.45 32.17
C GLU A 354 -23.86 29.50 31.18
N LYS A 355 -22.52 29.40 31.26
CA LYS A 355 -21.66 28.61 30.37
C LYS A 355 -20.59 27.80 31.12
N SER A 356 -20.83 27.49 32.40
CA SER A 356 -19.97 26.62 33.21
C SER A 356 -20.14 25.12 32.87
N TYR A 357 -19.30 24.25 33.44
CA TYR A 357 -19.51 22.79 33.36
C TYR A 357 -20.86 22.36 33.95
N ASP A 358 -21.29 23.01 35.03
CA ASP A 358 -22.57 22.70 35.67
C ASP A 358 -23.77 23.21 34.84
N ASP A 359 -23.54 24.11 33.87
CA ASP A 359 -24.54 24.52 32.87
C ASP A 359 -24.58 23.58 31.66
N LEU A 360 -23.42 23.10 31.21
CA LEU A 360 -23.32 22.03 30.21
C LEU A 360 -24.10 20.78 30.65
N LEU A 361 -23.95 20.38 31.91
CA LEU A 361 -24.64 19.22 32.48
C LEU A 361 -26.18 19.35 32.52
N LYS A 362 -26.73 20.57 32.52
CA LYS A 362 -28.19 20.82 32.50
C LYS A 362 -28.82 20.58 31.12
N ARG A 363 -28.03 20.49 30.05
CA ARG A 363 -28.53 20.31 28.68
C ARG A 363 -29.25 18.98 28.51
N GLU A 364 -30.51 18.99 28.09
CA GLU A 364 -31.27 17.77 27.82
C GLU A 364 -30.86 17.08 26.50
N ASP A 365 -30.32 17.84 25.53
CA ASP A 365 -29.87 17.32 24.23
C ASP A 365 -28.51 16.62 24.27
N ILE A 366 -27.80 16.66 25.40
CA ILE A 366 -26.54 15.94 25.62
C ILE A 366 -26.81 14.70 26.46
N THR A 367 -26.48 13.52 25.92
CA THR A 367 -26.73 12.23 26.57
C THR A 367 -25.45 11.60 27.14
N GLY A 368 -24.28 11.94 26.59
CA GLY A 368 -22.98 11.53 27.15
C GLY A 368 -21.89 12.61 27.14
N LEU A 369 -20.79 12.32 27.81
CA LEU A 369 -19.56 13.10 27.81
C LEU A 369 -18.36 12.20 27.50
N ILE A 370 -17.44 12.73 26.70
CA ILE A 370 -16.09 12.18 26.53
C ILE A 370 -15.17 13.12 27.32
N LEU A 371 -14.56 12.61 28.39
CA LEU A 371 -13.70 13.36 29.30
C LEU A 371 -12.23 13.04 29.02
N ALA A 372 -11.44 14.07 28.72
CA ALA A 372 -9.99 14.00 28.55
C ALA A 372 -9.34 15.07 29.46
N LEU A 373 -9.35 14.78 30.77
CA LEU A 373 -9.00 15.74 31.81
C LEU A 373 -7.78 15.25 32.63
N PRO A 374 -7.05 16.13 33.34
CA PRO A 374 -5.86 15.73 34.07
C PRO A 374 -6.23 14.71 35.15
N ILE A 375 -5.44 13.64 35.29
CA ILE A 375 -5.69 12.46 36.14
C ILE A 375 -6.09 12.77 37.61
N VAL A 376 -5.67 13.93 38.12
CA VAL A 376 -6.01 14.42 39.48
C VAL A 376 -7.39 15.06 39.54
N ASP A 377 -7.78 15.81 38.51
CA ASP A 377 -9.06 16.54 38.43
C ASP A 377 -10.20 15.63 37.97
N GLN A 378 -9.91 14.76 36.99
CA GLN A 378 -10.86 13.98 36.21
C GLN A 378 -11.95 13.25 37.04
N PRO A 379 -11.65 12.55 38.15
CA PRO A 379 -12.67 11.90 38.99
C PRO A 379 -13.81 12.83 39.42
N SER A 380 -13.52 14.09 39.77
CA SER A 380 -14.54 15.04 40.22
C SER A 380 -15.53 15.47 39.12
N TYR A 381 -15.06 15.52 37.87
CA TYR A 381 -15.88 15.82 36.70
C TYR A 381 -16.71 14.59 36.26
N ILE A 382 -16.19 13.38 36.46
CA ILE A 382 -16.93 12.12 36.32
C ILE A 382 -18.08 12.07 37.34
N GLU A 383 -17.82 12.29 38.63
CA GLU A 383 -18.87 12.25 39.67
C GLU A 383 -20.02 13.21 39.36
N LYS A 384 -19.69 14.47 39.01
CA LYS A 384 -20.67 15.47 38.57
C LYS A 384 -21.50 15.02 37.35
N ALA A 385 -20.85 14.45 36.33
CA ALA A 385 -21.53 13.98 35.13
C ALA A 385 -22.52 12.84 35.40
N LEU A 386 -22.10 11.85 36.19
CA LEU A 386 -22.93 10.71 36.59
C LEU A 386 -24.13 11.16 37.44
N ALA A 387 -23.94 12.14 38.34
CA ALA A 387 -25.00 12.74 39.14
C ALA A 387 -26.03 13.52 38.29
N ALA A 388 -25.58 14.17 37.21
CA ALA A 388 -26.45 14.80 36.21
C ALA A 388 -27.07 13.80 35.21
N GLY A 389 -26.89 12.49 35.42
CA GLY A 389 -27.45 11.44 34.56
C GLY A 389 -26.82 11.32 33.18
N LYS A 390 -25.59 11.84 32.98
CA LYS A 390 -24.87 11.76 31.72
C LYS A 390 -24.01 10.50 31.68
N HIS A 391 -24.05 9.78 30.56
CA HIS A 391 -23.10 8.70 30.31
C HIS A 391 -21.68 9.26 30.17
N VAL A 392 -20.66 8.53 30.60
CA VAL A 392 -19.27 8.99 30.59
C VAL A 392 -18.38 7.95 29.91
N LEU A 393 -17.55 8.40 28.98
CA LEU A 393 -16.29 7.77 28.60
C LEU A 393 -15.17 8.68 29.12
N ALA A 394 -14.33 8.18 30.02
CA ALA A 394 -13.21 8.94 30.58
C ALA A 394 -11.87 8.38 30.10
N GLU A 395 -10.93 9.26 29.80
CA GLU A 395 -9.55 8.88 29.47
C GLU A 395 -8.88 8.08 30.59
N LYS A 396 -7.91 7.25 30.20
CA LYS A 396 -7.03 6.55 31.15
C LYS A 396 -5.99 7.52 31.75
N PRO A 397 -5.41 7.19 32.92
CA PRO A 397 -5.87 6.19 33.88
C PRO A 397 -7.16 6.61 34.61
N ILE A 398 -7.91 5.62 35.12
CA ILE A 398 -9.17 5.85 35.84
C ILE A 398 -9.08 6.88 37.00
N ALA A 399 -7.97 6.89 37.72
CA ALA A 399 -7.63 7.91 38.72
C ALA A 399 -6.12 7.86 39.04
N LYS A 400 -5.64 8.86 39.79
CA LYS A 400 -4.24 9.00 40.25
C LYS A 400 -3.73 7.91 41.20
N ASP A 401 -4.63 7.21 41.90
CA ASP A 401 -4.31 6.15 42.87
C ASP A 401 -5.53 5.23 43.10
N LEU A 402 -5.29 4.06 43.69
CA LEU A 402 -6.33 3.06 43.96
C LEU A 402 -7.42 3.56 44.91
N ASP A 403 -7.08 4.34 45.93
CA ASP A 403 -8.04 4.89 46.90
C ASP A 403 -9.07 5.80 46.20
N THR A 404 -8.61 6.65 45.29
CA THR A 404 -9.46 7.51 44.46
C THR A 404 -10.28 6.69 43.46
N ALA A 405 -9.66 5.69 42.79
CA ALA A 405 -10.35 4.85 41.81
C ALA A 405 -11.44 3.96 42.44
N ILE A 406 -11.20 3.40 43.63
CA ILE A 406 -12.19 2.60 44.38
C ILE A 406 -13.40 3.47 44.76
N LYS A 407 -13.15 4.66 45.33
CA LYS A 407 -14.22 5.61 45.70
C LYS A 407 -15.07 6.03 44.51
N LEU A 408 -14.43 6.31 43.37
CA LEU A 408 -15.12 6.64 42.12
C LEU A 408 -16.02 5.49 41.63
N ILE A 409 -15.55 4.23 41.75
CA ILE A 409 -16.33 3.04 41.38
C ILE A 409 -17.50 2.80 42.35
N GLU A 410 -17.31 3.02 43.65
CA GLU A 410 -18.39 2.95 44.65
C GLU A 410 -19.43 4.04 44.44
N TYR A 411 -19.00 5.27 44.16
CA TYR A 411 -19.86 6.40 43.79
C TYR A 411 -20.68 6.09 42.54
N TYR A 412 -20.02 5.64 41.47
CA TYR A 412 -20.65 5.24 40.21
C TYR A 412 -21.72 4.16 40.44
N LYS A 413 -21.39 3.09 41.17
CA LYS A 413 -22.33 2.00 41.50
C LYS A 413 -23.53 2.45 42.30
N LYS A 414 -23.38 3.46 43.16
CA LYS A 414 -24.49 4.08 43.87
C LYS A 414 -25.37 4.89 42.91
N VAL A 415 -24.79 5.89 42.25
CA VAL A 415 -25.53 6.89 41.47
C VAL A 415 -26.17 6.30 40.22
N SER A 416 -25.52 5.35 39.53
CA SER A 416 -26.08 4.68 38.35
C SER A 416 -27.39 3.94 38.61
N THR A 417 -27.68 3.51 39.85
CA THR A 417 -28.97 2.87 40.19
C THR A 417 -30.15 3.83 40.14
N GLU A 418 -29.90 5.13 40.37
CA GLU A 418 -30.90 6.20 40.35
C GLU A 418 -30.93 6.89 38.97
N THR A 419 -29.76 7.22 38.41
CA THR A 419 -29.65 8.04 37.19
C THR A 419 -29.57 7.24 35.88
N LYS A 420 -29.23 5.95 35.95
CA LYS A 420 -28.90 5.06 34.80
C LYS A 420 -27.68 5.47 33.98
N ALA A 421 -26.93 6.48 34.42
CA ALA A 421 -25.66 6.85 33.81
C ALA A 421 -24.66 5.68 33.89
N THR A 422 -23.82 5.55 32.86
CA THR A 422 -22.77 4.53 32.77
C THR A 422 -21.40 5.20 32.81
N LEU A 423 -20.44 4.59 33.51
CA LEU A 423 -19.02 4.97 33.43
C LEU A 423 -18.27 3.92 32.61
N ALA A 424 -17.59 4.38 31.57
CA ALA A 424 -16.67 3.62 30.75
C ALA A 424 -15.28 4.30 30.78
N ILE A 425 -14.21 3.52 30.69
CA ILE A 425 -12.83 4.01 30.61
C ILE A 425 -12.27 3.72 29.22
N ALA A 426 -11.72 4.75 28.59
CA ALA A 426 -10.95 4.62 27.36
C ALA A 426 -9.60 3.98 27.68
N GLU A 427 -9.29 2.89 26.97
CA GLU A 427 -8.03 2.15 27.03
C GLU A 427 -7.85 1.52 25.64
N ASN A 428 -7.48 2.41 24.72
CA ASN A 428 -7.34 2.19 23.28
C ASN A 428 -6.59 0.89 22.91
N PHE A 429 -5.66 0.42 23.75
CA PHE A 429 -4.91 -0.80 23.48
C PHE A 429 -5.80 -2.05 23.46
N ARG A 430 -6.93 -2.07 24.19
CA ARG A 430 -7.87 -3.22 24.18
C ARG A 430 -8.49 -3.47 22.80
N PHE A 431 -8.52 -2.43 21.97
CA PHE A 431 -9.15 -2.40 20.68
C PHE A 431 -8.16 -2.52 19.51
N MET A 432 -6.85 -2.53 19.78
CA MET A 432 -5.81 -2.82 18.79
C MET A 432 -5.79 -4.31 18.44
N LYS A 433 -6.03 -4.62 17.16
CA LYS A 433 -6.25 -5.98 16.65
C LYS A 433 -5.08 -6.95 16.91
N GLY A 434 -3.85 -6.46 17.01
CA GLY A 434 -2.68 -7.27 17.40
C GLY A 434 -2.79 -7.82 18.82
N TRP A 435 -3.10 -6.98 19.82
CA TRP A 435 -3.25 -7.42 21.21
C TRP A 435 -4.43 -8.39 21.38
N THR A 436 -5.57 -8.10 20.74
CA THR A 436 -6.73 -9.01 20.76
C THR A 436 -6.40 -10.37 20.14
N TYR A 437 -5.67 -10.39 19.02
CA TYR A 437 -5.26 -11.63 18.38
C TYR A 437 -4.27 -12.43 19.27
N ALA A 438 -3.24 -11.78 19.79
CA ALA A 438 -2.25 -12.42 20.65
C ALA A 438 -2.87 -13.09 21.89
N ALA A 439 -3.89 -12.49 22.49
CA ALA A 439 -4.65 -13.10 23.59
C ALA A 439 -5.37 -14.39 23.18
N GLU A 440 -6.03 -14.41 22.01
CA GLU A 440 -6.66 -15.63 21.48
C GLU A 440 -5.64 -16.69 21.09
N GLU A 441 -4.43 -16.29 20.69
CA GLU A 441 -3.35 -17.23 20.38
C GLU A 441 -2.77 -17.88 21.63
N ILE A 442 -2.55 -17.13 22.71
CA ILE A 442 -2.07 -17.65 24.00
C ILE A 442 -3.08 -18.62 24.62
N LYS A 443 -4.40 -18.33 24.56
CA LYS A 443 -5.46 -19.23 25.04
C LYS A 443 -5.43 -20.62 24.37
N LYS A 444 -4.83 -20.73 23.17
CA LYS A 444 -4.71 -21.97 22.38
C LYS A 444 -3.37 -22.71 22.64
N LEU A 445 -2.57 -22.31 23.62
CA LEU A 445 -1.23 -22.87 23.89
C LEU A 445 -1.07 -23.48 25.30
N GLY A 446 -2.19 -23.79 25.96
CA GLY A 446 -2.20 -24.35 27.31
C GLY A 446 -1.97 -23.28 28.39
N ARG A 447 -1.48 -23.70 29.56
CA ARG A 447 -1.23 -22.79 30.69
C ARG A 447 0.05 -21.99 30.44
N THR A 448 0.23 -20.83 31.08
CA THR A 448 1.54 -20.18 31.06
C THR A 448 2.55 -21.00 31.88
N ASP A 449 3.82 -21.07 31.48
CA ASP A 449 4.87 -21.86 32.14
C ASP A 449 6.23 -21.13 32.10
N ASN A 450 7.08 -21.30 33.12
CA ASN A 450 8.39 -20.63 33.20
C ASN A 450 9.55 -21.64 33.23
N ARG A 451 10.29 -21.69 32.12
CA ARG A 451 11.47 -22.56 31.92
C ARG A 451 12.81 -21.81 31.91
N TYR A 452 12.85 -20.52 32.28
CA TYR A 452 14.00 -19.64 32.03
C TYR A 452 15.05 -19.52 33.16
N TYR A 453 14.95 -20.32 34.23
CA TYR A 453 15.83 -20.24 35.41
C TYR A 453 17.12 -21.11 35.35
N LYS A 454 17.80 -21.21 34.20
CA LYS A 454 19.09 -21.95 34.07
C LYS A 454 20.16 -21.26 33.21
N THR A 455 20.59 -20.04 33.56
CA THR A 455 21.93 -19.52 33.17
C THR A 455 22.57 -18.70 34.31
N PRO A 456 23.91 -18.73 34.52
CA PRO A 456 24.48 -18.41 35.84
C PRO A 456 24.82 -16.94 36.13
N TRP A 457 24.56 -16.00 35.21
CA TRP A 457 25.22 -14.69 35.20
C TRP A 457 24.38 -13.48 35.66
N ARG A 458 23.13 -13.69 36.14
CA ARG A 458 22.15 -12.60 36.39
C ARG A 458 22.01 -12.19 37.87
N THR A 459 23.10 -11.83 38.55
CA THR A 459 23.07 -11.52 40.00
C THR A 459 23.55 -10.08 40.34
N LYS A 460 22.57 -9.18 40.58
CA LYS A 460 22.68 -7.74 41.00
C LYS A 460 22.98 -6.74 39.85
N PRO A 461 22.64 -5.42 39.93
CA PRO A 461 22.17 -4.62 41.07
C PRO A 461 20.78 -3.91 40.93
N GLU A 462 20.65 -2.62 41.27
CA GLU A 462 19.61 -2.08 42.20
C GLU A 462 19.10 -0.60 41.95
N TYR A 463 17.84 -0.30 42.37
CA TYR A 463 17.10 0.98 42.71
C TYR A 463 16.85 2.18 41.72
N GLN A 464 15.80 3.06 41.79
CA GLN A 464 14.32 3.05 42.14
C GLN A 464 13.63 4.44 41.71
N GLY A 465 12.35 4.84 41.34
CA GLY A 465 11.01 4.38 40.78
C GLY A 465 9.73 5.33 40.79
N GLY A 466 9.18 5.93 39.69
CA GLY A 466 8.18 7.07 39.73
C GLY A 466 7.28 7.52 38.51
N PHE A 467 7.73 8.37 37.54
CA PHE A 467 6.97 8.94 36.37
C PHE A 467 6.20 7.87 35.56
N LEU A 468 6.77 6.67 35.61
CA LEU A 468 6.16 5.36 35.41
C LEU A 468 4.68 5.21 35.76
N LEU A 469 4.15 5.97 36.72
CA LEU A 469 2.73 5.99 37.10
C LEU A 469 1.80 6.38 35.94
N ASP A 470 2.26 7.20 35.00
CA ASP A 470 1.42 7.77 33.93
C ASP A 470 1.31 6.82 32.72
N GLY A 471 2.41 6.62 31.99
CA GLY A 471 2.42 5.74 30.81
C GLY A 471 2.31 4.23 31.10
N GLY A 472 2.49 3.80 32.36
CA GLY A 472 2.64 2.38 32.70
C GLY A 472 1.39 1.51 32.52
N VAL A 473 0.18 2.11 32.54
CA VAL A 473 -1.10 1.35 32.55
C VAL A 473 -1.38 0.60 31.25
N HIS A 474 -0.99 1.17 30.10
CA HIS A 474 -1.14 0.53 28.80
C HIS A 474 -0.40 -0.83 28.73
N TYR A 475 0.78 -0.89 29.35
CA TYR A 475 1.61 -2.09 29.39
C TYR A 475 1.05 -3.13 30.39
N THR A 476 0.44 -2.70 31.49
CA THR A 476 -0.20 -3.61 32.46
C THR A 476 -1.52 -4.16 31.92
N ALA A 477 -2.27 -3.36 31.13
CA ALA A 477 -3.41 -3.81 30.35
C ALA A 477 -3.02 -4.88 29.31
N ALA A 478 -1.94 -4.67 28.56
CA ALA A 478 -1.42 -5.67 27.61
C ALA A 478 -1.08 -7.00 28.31
N VAL A 479 -0.37 -6.98 29.45
CA VAL A 479 -0.09 -8.20 30.24
C VAL A 479 -1.38 -8.94 30.62
N ARG A 480 -2.46 -8.23 30.98
CA ARG A 480 -3.74 -8.84 31.38
C ARG A 480 -4.50 -9.47 30.22
N ILE A 481 -4.52 -8.77 29.08
CA ILE A 481 -5.09 -9.25 27.83
C ILE A 481 -4.42 -10.58 27.43
N LEU A 482 -3.09 -10.64 27.53
CA LEU A 482 -2.28 -11.80 27.15
C LEU A 482 -2.36 -12.97 28.14
N LEU A 483 -2.28 -12.75 29.46
CA LEU A 483 -2.30 -13.82 30.48
C LEU A 483 -3.69 -14.43 30.72
N GLY A 484 -4.75 -13.63 30.55
CA GLY A 484 -6.12 -14.01 30.84
C GLY A 484 -6.43 -14.19 32.33
N LYS A 485 -7.73 -14.36 32.64
CA LYS A 485 -8.25 -14.45 34.02
C LYS A 485 -7.65 -15.61 34.85
N ASP A 486 -7.29 -16.72 34.20
CA ASP A 486 -6.89 -17.96 34.86
C ASP A 486 -5.38 -17.98 35.22
N ASN A 487 -4.59 -17.07 34.62
CA ASN A 487 -3.20 -16.79 35.00
C ASN A 487 -3.01 -15.32 35.44
N ALA A 488 -4.05 -14.70 36.01
CA ALA A 488 -4.01 -13.32 36.50
C ALA A 488 -2.88 -13.12 37.54
N VAL A 489 -2.23 -11.95 37.53
CA VAL A 489 -1.14 -11.59 38.45
C VAL A 489 -1.65 -11.55 39.90
N THR A 490 -0.87 -12.11 40.83
CA THR A 490 -1.16 -12.15 42.27
C THR A 490 -0.16 -11.38 43.12
N ASN A 491 1.12 -11.40 42.78
CA ASN A 491 2.15 -10.67 43.51
C ASN A 491 3.12 -9.97 42.54
N VAL A 492 3.71 -8.85 42.97
CA VAL A 492 4.73 -8.11 42.21
C VAL A 492 5.92 -7.77 43.11
N ILE A 493 7.12 -7.93 42.56
CA ILE A 493 8.40 -7.53 43.17
C ILE A 493 9.07 -6.60 42.17
N ALA A 494 9.33 -5.34 42.51
CA ALA A 494 9.91 -4.39 41.56
C ALA A 494 11.17 -3.71 42.08
N LEU A 495 12.15 -3.62 41.19
CA LEU A 495 13.08 -2.51 41.15
C LEU A 495 12.65 -1.56 40.03
N THR A 496 13.26 -0.40 39.99
CA THR A 496 12.85 0.74 39.16
C THR A 496 14.04 1.74 39.10
N SER A 497 13.96 2.96 38.53
CA SER A 497 14.97 4.05 38.67
C SER A 497 14.45 5.43 38.21
N LEU A 498 15.23 6.51 38.43
CA LEU A 498 15.20 7.78 37.68
C LEU A 498 16.51 7.85 36.86
N ALA A 499 16.46 7.61 35.55
CA ALA A 499 17.62 7.77 34.67
C ALA A 499 17.79 9.23 34.19
N MET A 500 16.68 9.87 33.80
CA MET A 500 16.63 11.19 33.17
C MET A 500 15.99 12.20 34.12
N SER A 501 16.81 13.08 34.71
CA SER A 501 16.40 14.01 35.79
C SER A 501 15.26 14.99 35.47
N HIS A 502 14.82 15.07 34.21
CA HIS A 502 13.69 15.88 33.77
C HIS A 502 12.35 15.10 33.67
N LEU A 503 12.34 13.80 34.00
CA LEU A 503 11.14 12.96 34.10
C LEU A 503 10.84 12.56 35.57
N PRO A 504 10.60 13.54 36.48
CA PRO A 504 10.28 13.23 37.86
C PRO A 504 8.86 12.63 38.00
N PRO A 505 8.59 11.78 39.01
CA PRO A 505 9.53 11.43 40.05
C PRO A 505 10.71 10.56 39.58
N LYS A 506 10.49 9.41 38.90
CA LYS A 506 11.54 8.42 38.53
C LYS A 506 11.10 7.55 37.31
N ASP A 507 11.85 7.41 36.21
CA ASP A 507 11.36 7.02 34.86
C ASP A 507 11.37 5.54 34.40
N THR A 508 11.88 4.58 35.19
CA THR A 508 12.12 3.19 34.73
C THR A 508 11.61 2.12 35.70
N ILE A 509 10.86 1.08 35.26
CA ILE A 509 10.50 -0.14 36.02
C ILE A 509 11.30 -1.35 35.51
N ASN A 510 11.73 -2.19 36.44
CA ASN A 510 12.13 -3.58 36.21
C ASN A 510 11.53 -4.49 37.30
N ALA A 511 10.43 -5.15 36.96
CA ALA A 511 9.59 -5.91 37.89
C ALA A 511 9.47 -7.39 37.53
N ILE A 512 9.37 -8.20 38.57
CA ILE A 512 9.02 -9.62 38.55
C ILE A 512 7.53 -9.73 38.92
N LEU A 513 6.76 -10.37 38.04
CA LEU A 513 5.34 -10.63 38.18
C LEU A 513 5.13 -12.10 38.54
N GLU A 514 4.37 -12.41 39.59
CA GLU A 514 3.93 -13.78 39.92
C GLU A 514 2.42 -13.89 39.69
N THR A 515 1.99 -14.93 38.98
CA THR A 515 0.57 -15.21 38.69
C THR A 515 -0.08 -16.17 39.67
N LYS A 516 -1.42 -16.20 39.65
CA LYS A 516 -2.27 -17.15 40.37
C LYS A 516 -1.96 -18.63 40.10
N SER A 517 -1.31 -18.93 38.97
CA SER A 517 -0.84 -20.27 38.60
C SER A 517 0.59 -20.58 39.08
N GLY A 518 1.24 -19.66 39.81
CA GLY A 518 2.62 -19.78 40.27
C GLY A 518 3.67 -19.43 39.20
N VAL A 519 3.24 -18.84 38.08
CA VAL A 519 4.09 -18.56 36.93
C VAL A 519 4.72 -17.19 37.11
N VAL A 520 6.02 -17.10 36.84
CA VAL A 520 6.78 -15.87 37.05
C VAL A 520 7.19 -15.26 35.71
N GLY A 521 6.93 -13.96 35.51
CA GLY A 521 7.33 -13.21 34.31
C GLY A 521 8.12 -11.94 34.66
N SER A 522 8.77 -11.35 33.66
CA SER A 522 9.53 -10.09 33.79
C SER A 522 8.86 -8.95 33.01
N TYR A 523 8.64 -7.83 33.67
CA TYR A 523 8.12 -6.59 33.09
C TYR A 523 9.22 -5.52 33.16
N ILE A 524 9.59 -4.93 32.03
CA ILE A 524 10.57 -3.84 31.97
C ILE A 524 9.96 -2.73 31.12
N HIS A 525 9.98 -1.50 31.63
CA HIS A 525 9.45 -0.32 30.97
C HIS A 525 10.32 0.88 31.37
N SER A 526 10.87 1.60 30.40
CA SER A 526 11.70 2.79 30.66
C SER A 526 11.32 3.91 29.70
N ALA A 527 10.97 5.07 30.24
CA ALA A 527 10.86 6.31 29.48
C ALA A 527 12.20 7.05 29.37
N GLY A 528 13.20 6.64 30.16
CA GLY A 528 14.53 7.25 30.25
C GLY A 528 15.59 6.64 29.33
N THR A 529 15.21 6.00 28.22
CA THR A 529 16.12 5.27 27.32
C THR A 529 15.95 5.65 25.85
N THR A 530 17.02 5.57 25.08
CA THR A 530 17.00 5.73 23.61
C THR A 530 16.62 4.44 22.87
N MET A 531 16.40 3.33 23.59
CA MET A 531 16.03 2.04 23.00
C MET A 531 14.53 1.97 22.70
N GLN A 532 14.17 2.00 21.42
CA GLN A 532 12.80 1.74 20.97
C GLN A 532 12.54 0.22 20.96
N ALA A 533 11.85 -0.29 21.98
CA ALA A 533 11.42 -1.69 22.08
C ALA A 533 9.99 -1.75 22.62
N PHE A 534 9.12 -2.52 21.96
CA PHE A 534 7.68 -2.54 22.24
C PHE A 534 7.06 -3.92 21.99
N ASP A 535 7.70 -4.94 22.57
CA ASP A 535 7.39 -6.35 22.37
C ASP A 535 7.02 -7.02 23.71
N PHE A 536 5.92 -7.76 23.73
CA PHE A 536 5.60 -8.70 24.81
C PHE A 536 5.95 -10.12 24.38
N TYR A 537 6.45 -10.92 25.33
CA TYR A 537 6.76 -12.34 25.14
C TYR A 537 6.08 -13.14 26.26
N VAL A 538 5.22 -14.09 25.89
CA VAL A 538 4.50 -14.95 26.85
C VAL A 538 4.78 -16.41 26.53
N ALA A 539 5.41 -17.12 27.48
CA ALA A 539 5.68 -18.54 27.38
C ALA A 539 4.51 -19.38 27.91
N CYS A 540 4.22 -20.46 27.21
CA CYS A 540 3.09 -21.34 27.41
C CYS A 540 3.53 -22.81 27.50
N GLU A 541 2.65 -23.65 28.02
CA GLU A 541 2.81 -25.08 28.21
C GLU A 541 3.18 -25.77 26.90
N ASP A 542 2.45 -25.45 25.83
CA ASP A 542 2.61 -25.94 24.45
C ASP A 542 3.11 -24.85 23.48
N GLY A 543 3.91 -23.86 23.92
CA GLY A 543 4.50 -22.88 22.98
C GLY A 543 4.87 -21.52 23.56
N HIS A 544 4.86 -20.48 22.74
CA HIS A 544 4.98 -19.08 23.18
C HIS A 544 4.42 -18.09 22.17
N VAL A 545 4.10 -16.87 22.59
CA VAL A 545 3.68 -15.77 21.70
C VAL A 545 4.55 -14.54 21.92
N LYS A 546 5.05 -13.96 20.82
CA LYS A 546 5.58 -12.60 20.76
C LYS A 546 4.52 -11.67 20.18
N ALA A 547 4.27 -10.51 20.80
CA ALA A 547 3.23 -9.59 20.36
C ALA A 547 3.65 -8.10 20.39
N SER A 548 3.25 -7.37 19.34
CA SER A 548 3.18 -5.91 19.20
C SER A 548 1.80 -5.53 18.61
N PRO A 549 1.41 -4.24 18.53
CA PRO A 549 0.11 -3.83 17.99
C PRO A 549 -0.10 -4.20 16.51
N ASP A 550 0.98 -4.14 15.73
CA ASP A 550 1.02 -4.32 14.27
C ASP A 550 1.60 -5.68 13.84
N LYS A 551 2.14 -6.48 14.77
CA LYS A 551 2.72 -7.80 14.48
C LYS A 551 2.63 -8.76 15.68
N VAL A 552 2.10 -9.96 15.43
CA VAL A 552 2.08 -11.07 16.38
C VAL A 552 2.76 -12.28 15.75
N VAL A 553 3.61 -12.96 16.54
CA VAL A 553 4.25 -14.23 16.16
C VAL A 553 3.88 -15.26 17.21
N THR A 554 3.18 -16.31 16.78
CA THR A 554 2.72 -17.44 17.61
C THR A 554 3.62 -18.64 17.34
N VAL A 555 4.11 -19.31 18.37
CA VAL A 555 4.87 -20.56 18.26
C VAL A 555 4.09 -21.67 18.97
N ARG A 556 3.82 -22.78 18.27
CA ARG A 556 2.92 -23.87 18.68
C ARG A 556 3.67 -25.21 18.75
N GLY A 557 3.93 -25.69 19.96
CA GLY A 557 4.73 -26.88 20.26
C GLY A 557 5.99 -26.56 21.06
N LEU A 558 6.82 -27.58 21.29
CA LEU A 558 8.04 -27.49 22.10
C LEU A 558 9.21 -28.18 21.40
N GLY A 559 10.41 -27.61 21.51
CA GLY A 559 11.60 -28.17 20.86
C GLY A 559 11.58 -27.95 19.34
N GLU A 560 12.10 -28.91 18.59
CA GLU A 560 12.28 -28.81 17.13
C GLU A 560 10.97 -28.97 16.34
N ASP A 561 9.88 -29.41 16.99
CA ASP A 561 8.53 -29.56 16.42
C ASP A 561 7.63 -28.31 16.59
N ALA A 562 8.20 -27.18 17.05
CA ALA A 562 7.44 -26.01 17.54
C ALA A 562 7.10 -24.98 16.43
N LYS A 563 5.91 -25.12 15.84
CA LYS A 563 5.43 -24.40 14.64
C LYS A 563 5.29 -22.90 14.80
N THR A 564 6.03 -22.12 14.01
CA THR A 564 5.97 -20.65 14.01
C THR A 564 4.99 -20.08 12.97
N GLU A 565 4.06 -19.24 13.42
CA GLU A 565 3.06 -18.52 12.63
C GLU A 565 3.20 -17.01 12.85
N GLU A 566 3.27 -16.19 11.79
CA GLU A 566 3.33 -14.72 11.88
C GLU A 566 2.07 -14.07 11.29
N LYS A 567 1.59 -13.00 11.94
CA LYS A 567 0.46 -12.19 11.47
C LYS A 567 0.68 -10.72 11.73
N THR A 568 0.56 -9.91 10.67
CA THR A 568 0.64 -8.45 10.73
C THR A 568 -0.74 -7.80 10.68
N PHE A 569 -0.82 -6.56 11.19
CA PHE A 569 -2.04 -5.77 11.30
C PHE A 569 -1.79 -4.35 10.79
N GLU A 570 -2.85 -3.69 10.31
CA GLU A 570 -2.79 -2.27 9.94
C GLU A 570 -2.60 -1.41 11.20
N LYS A 571 -1.71 -0.42 11.13
CA LYS A 571 -1.41 0.49 12.24
C LYS A 571 -2.61 1.39 12.53
N SER A 572 -3.30 1.12 13.64
CA SER A 572 -4.30 2.02 14.23
C SER A 572 -3.87 2.41 15.65
N PRO A 573 -4.09 3.67 16.09
CA PRO A 573 -3.90 4.07 17.48
C PRO A 573 -4.92 3.45 18.44
N GLY A 574 -5.93 2.71 17.96
CA GLY A 574 -6.93 2.03 18.80
C GLY A 574 -7.94 2.96 19.48
N VAL A 575 -7.65 4.27 19.59
CA VAL A 575 -8.61 5.30 20.00
C VAL A 575 -9.77 5.28 19.03
N LYS A 576 -9.45 5.10 17.73
CA LYS A 576 -10.46 4.74 16.73
C LYS A 576 -11.26 3.57 17.20
N GLU A 577 -10.65 2.43 17.39
CA GLU A 577 -11.42 1.25 17.76
C GLU A 577 -12.16 1.25 19.13
N GLU A 578 -12.17 2.32 19.94
CA GLU A 578 -12.92 2.39 21.22
C GLU A 578 -14.18 3.29 21.29
N ILE A 579 -14.28 4.45 20.62
CA ILE A 579 -15.40 5.39 20.90
C ILE A 579 -16.74 4.95 20.25
N LEU A 580 -16.76 4.24 19.11
CA LEU A 580 -18.00 3.52 18.72
C LEU A 580 -18.27 2.37 19.70
N ALA A 581 -17.27 1.69 20.26
CA ALA A 581 -17.53 0.54 21.14
C ALA A 581 -18.35 0.98 22.36
N TRP A 582 -18.05 2.19 22.87
CA TRP A 582 -18.86 2.91 23.85
C TRP A 582 -20.22 3.35 23.28
N ALA A 583 -20.28 4.02 22.12
CA ALA A 583 -21.55 4.48 21.54
C ALA A 583 -22.52 3.33 21.20
N GLU A 584 -22.03 2.20 20.69
CA GLU A 584 -22.77 0.95 20.52
C GLU A 584 -23.28 0.41 21.84
N SER A 585 -22.50 0.50 22.94
CA SER A 585 -22.95 0.08 24.27
C SER A 585 -24.13 0.92 24.77
N LEU A 586 -24.15 2.22 24.46
CA LEU A 586 -25.25 3.13 24.81
C LEU A 586 -26.48 2.89 23.92
N ILE A 587 -26.29 2.60 22.64
CA ILE A 587 -27.38 2.32 21.68
C ILE A 587 -28.01 0.94 21.90
N SER A 588 -27.21 -0.06 22.29
CA SER A 588 -27.68 -1.43 22.58
C SER A 588 -28.16 -1.62 24.03
N GLY A 589 -27.65 -0.83 24.97
CA GLY A 589 -27.88 -0.98 26.41
C GLY A 589 -26.98 -2.03 27.08
N GLU A 590 -26.02 -2.62 26.38
CA GLU A 590 -25.13 -3.67 26.88
C GLU A 590 -23.68 -3.14 27.01
N PRO A 591 -23.16 -2.91 28.23
CA PRO A 591 -21.81 -2.38 28.45
C PRO A 591 -20.69 -3.27 27.88
N ARG A 592 -19.68 -2.66 27.25
CA ARG A 592 -18.46 -3.36 26.79
C ARG A 592 -17.59 -3.78 28.00
N PRO A 593 -17.31 -5.07 28.22
CA PRO A 593 -16.42 -5.52 29.30
C PRO A 593 -15.05 -4.85 29.28
N GLU A 594 -14.53 -4.56 28.09
CA GLU A 594 -13.23 -3.95 27.80
C GLU A 594 -13.10 -2.53 28.39
N GLN A 595 -14.21 -1.81 28.55
CA GLN A 595 -14.25 -0.43 29.03
C GLN A 595 -14.71 -0.32 30.49
N THR A 596 -14.84 -1.45 31.21
CA THR A 596 -15.36 -1.43 32.59
C THR A 596 -14.39 -0.76 33.57
N PRO A 597 -14.86 0.08 34.51
CA PRO A 597 -14.02 0.72 35.52
C PRO A 597 -13.23 -0.28 36.41
N GLU A 598 -13.81 -1.44 36.71
CA GLU A 598 -13.13 -2.53 37.42
C GLU A 598 -11.98 -3.15 36.62
N LEU A 599 -12.06 -3.13 35.28
CA LEU A 599 -10.94 -3.51 34.46
C LEU A 599 -9.83 -2.46 34.60
N ALA A 600 -10.13 -1.18 34.41
CA ALA A 600 -9.17 -0.07 34.57
C ALA A 600 -8.47 -0.05 35.96
N LEU A 601 -9.22 -0.31 37.03
CA LEU A 601 -8.70 -0.44 38.40
C LEU A 601 -7.60 -1.52 38.50
N GLY A 602 -7.75 -2.63 37.78
CA GLY A 602 -6.81 -3.75 37.79
C GLY A 602 -5.55 -3.58 36.94
N ASP A 603 -5.47 -2.52 36.13
CA ASP A 603 -4.25 -2.10 35.42
C ASP A 603 -3.43 -1.13 36.30
N LEU A 604 -4.14 -0.16 36.89
CA LEU A 604 -3.61 0.78 37.88
C LEU A 604 -3.06 0.05 39.11
N GLU A 605 -3.73 -1.02 39.56
CA GLU A 605 -3.27 -1.81 40.71
C GLU A 605 -1.89 -2.42 40.49
N ILE A 606 -1.62 -3.01 39.31
CA ILE A 606 -0.27 -3.56 39.04
C ILE A 606 0.76 -2.45 39.17
N LEU A 607 0.48 -1.29 38.58
CA LEU A 607 1.44 -0.20 38.48
C LEU A 607 1.73 0.47 39.82
N GLU A 608 0.70 0.78 40.60
CA GLU A 608 0.85 1.32 41.96
C GLU A 608 1.57 0.31 42.87
N LYS A 609 1.31 -1.00 42.73
CA LYS A 609 1.99 -2.03 43.53
C LYS A 609 3.42 -2.32 43.06
N MET A 610 3.76 -2.15 41.78
CA MET A 610 5.16 -2.11 41.33
C MET A 610 5.90 -0.95 41.99
N LEU A 611 5.36 0.26 41.94
CA LEU A 611 5.98 1.45 42.52
C LEU A 611 6.15 1.30 44.04
N THR A 612 5.07 0.88 44.74
CA THR A 612 5.10 0.55 46.17
C THR A 612 6.14 -0.52 46.51
N SER A 613 6.28 -1.57 45.69
CA SER A 613 7.28 -2.62 45.88
C SER A 613 8.69 -2.03 45.84
N GLY A 614 8.97 -1.19 44.84
CA GLY A 614 10.24 -0.52 44.64
C GLY A 614 10.58 0.47 45.76
N ASP A 615 9.65 1.34 46.16
CA ASP A 615 9.88 2.26 47.30
C ASP A 615 10.14 1.52 48.62
N GLN A 616 9.71 0.24 48.71
CA GLN A 616 10.03 -0.70 49.78
C GLN A 616 11.22 -1.63 49.43
N ASN A 617 12.13 -1.18 48.57
CA ASN A 617 13.34 -1.88 48.10
C ASN A 617 13.10 -3.32 47.57
N GLY A 618 12.02 -3.52 46.80
CA GLY A 618 11.66 -4.80 46.22
C GLY A 618 10.86 -5.72 47.16
N THR A 619 10.20 -5.17 48.18
CA THR A 619 9.29 -5.95 49.05
C THR A 619 8.10 -6.45 48.24
N PRO A 620 7.76 -7.76 48.26
CA PRO A 620 6.65 -8.31 47.50
C PRO A 620 5.31 -7.65 47.87
N GLN A 621 4.59 -7.12 46.87
CA GLN A 621 3.26 -6.55 47.04
C GLN A 621 2.21 -7.48 46.45
N LYS A 622 1.09 -7.66 47.15
CA LYS A 622 -0.02 -8.53 46.74
C LYS A 622 -1.14 -7.74 46.06
N LEU A 623 -1.60 -8.23 44.91
CA LEU A 623 -2.75 -7.69 44.17
C LEU A 623 -4.07 -8.26 44.70
N GLN A 624 -5.13 -7.46 44.66
CA GLN A 624 -6.44 -7.74 45.24
C GLN A 624 -7.57 -7.59 44.22
N TYR A 625 -7.56 -6.52 43.41
CA TYR A 625 -8.62 -6.17 42.46
C TYR A 625 -8.39 -6.77 41.06
N HIS A 626 -7.12 -6.96 40.68
CA HIS A 626 -6.66 -7.43 39.38
C HIS A 626 -7.38 -8.68 38.83
N GLN A 627 -7.75 -9.63 39.71
CA GLN A 627 -8.42 -10.90 39.35
C GLN A 627 -9.90 -10.77 38.95
N THR A 628 -10.53 -9.60 39.12
CA THR A 628 -12.01 -9.48 39.17
C THR A 628 -12.72 -9.28 37.83
N GLY A 629 -12.01 -9.38 36.69
CA GLY A 629 -12.44 -8.97 35.34
C GLY A 629 -13.75 -9.56 34.78
N THR A 630 -14.37 -10.56 35.42
CA THR A 630 -15.81 -10.56 35.78
C THR A 630 -16.19 -11.86 36.48
N ARG A 631 -17.25 -11.81 37.31
CA ARG A 631 -17.90 -12.97 37.99
C ARG A 631 -16.97 -13.84 38.85
N ASN A 632 -16.38 -13.26 39.90
CA ASN A 632 -16.12 -14.04 41.11
C ASN A 632 -17.32 -13.84 42.07
N SER A 633 -18.04 -14.90 42.44
CA SER A 633 -19.34 -14.80 43.14
C SER A 633 -19.26 -14.39 44.61
N ASP A 634 -18.05 -14.42 45.17
CA ASP A 634 -17.85 -14.58 46.62
C ASP A 634 -17.36 -13.29 47.30
N PHE A 635 -17.08 -12.23 46.52
CA PHE A 635 -16.62 -10.93 47.03
C PHE A 635 -17.64 -9.79 46.85
N TRP A 636 -18.57 -9.89 45.89
CA TRP A 636 -19.56 -8.86 45.61
C TRP A 636 -20.94 -9.50 45.38
N PRO A 637 -21.98 -9.16 46.17
CA PRO A 637 -23.26 -9.85 46.12
C PRO A 637 -24.00 -9.62 44.79
N ARG A 638 -24.65 -10.67 44.27
CA ARG A 638 -25.45 -10.64 43.03
C ARG A 638 -26.70 -9.74 43.16
N TRP A 639 -26.64 -8.50 42.68
CA TRP A 639 -27.82 -7.67 42.40
C TRP A 639 -27.65 -6.82 41.13
N ALA A 640 -28.80 -6.40 40.57
CA ALA A 640 -28.96 -5.36 39.53
C ALA A 640 -28.22 -5.48 38.16
N TYR A 641 -28.32 -6.62 37.46
CA TYR A 641 -28.29 -6.65 35.98
C TYR A 641 -29.51 -7.38 35.42
N LYS A 642 -30.70 -6.79 35.61
CA LYS A 642 -31.99 -7.25 35.07
C LYS A 642 -32.98 -6.10 34.81
N LYS A 643 -32.72 -5.31 33.78
CA LYS A 643 -33.69 -4.56 32.96
C LYS A 643 -32.95 -4.00 31.74
N PRO A 644 -33.54 -3.99 30.54
CA PRO A 644 -32.91 -3.32 29.40
C PRO A 644 -32.80 -1.82 29.68
N VAL A 645 -31.70 -1.21 29.24
CA VAL A 645 -31.63 0.25 29.11
C VAL A 645 -32.64 0.67 28.03
N HIS A 646 -33.39 1.75 28.25
CA HIS A 646 -34.28 2.26 27.21
C HIS A 646 -33.44 2.91 26.11
N ALA A 647 -33.65 2.48 24.87
CA ALA A 647 -32.88 2.97 23.73
C ALA A 647 -33.01 4.49 23.57
N VAL A 648 -31.87 5.17 23.59
CA VAL A 648 -31.78 6.62 23.40
C VAL A 648 -31.88 6.91 21.90
N HIS A 649 -32.90 7.67 21.50
CA HIS A 649 -33.18 7.98 20.10
C HIS A 649 -33.38 9.50 19.93
N ASP A 650 -32.35 10.17 19.39
CA ASP A 650 -32.52 11.42 18.64
C ASP A 650 -32.77 11.04 17.17
N ASP A 651 -33.82 11.61 16.56
CA ASP A 651 -34.46 11.01 15.38
C ASP A 651 -33.92 11.57 14.05
N SER A 652 -32.64 11.27 13.76
CA SER A 652 -32.13 11.06 12.39
C SER A 652 -30.65 10.61 12.35
N ASN A 653 -30.29 9.38 12.67
CA ASN A 653 -31.08 8.26 13.21
C ASN A 653 -30.07 7.33 13.94
N ARG A 654 -30.27 7.04 15.23
CA ARG A 654 -29.34 6.30 16.12
C ARG A 654 -27.95 6.96 16.36
N ARG A 655 -27.91 8.25 16.71
CA ARG A 655 -26.68 8.90 17.21
C ARG A 655 -26.73 9.15 18.72
N VAL A 656 -25.58 9.01 19.39
CA VAL A 656 -25.35 9.49 20.76
C VAL A 656 -24.91 10.96 20.69
N ALA A 657 -25.58 11.83 21.43
CA ALA A 657 -25.25 13.25 21.50
C ALA A 657 -24.27 13.50 22.65
N VAL A 658 -23.09 14.04 22.35
CA VAL A 658 -21.99 14.17 23.32
C VAL A 658 -21.47 15.58 23.47
N ALA A 659 -20.92 15.88 24.65
CA ALA A 659 -19.93 16.93 24.81
C ALA A 659 -18.53 16.33 24.92
N VAL A 660 -17.55 17.00 24.31
CA VAL A 660 -16.13 16.73 24.54
C VAL A 660 -15.64 17.69 25.63
N ALA A 661 -15.16 17.16 26.74
CA ALA A 661 -14.63 17.93 27.85
C ALA A 661 -13.13 17.63 27.98
N ALA A 662 -12.30 18.50 27.40
CA ALA A 662 -10.87 18.31 27.28
C ALA A 662 -10.11 19.45 27.99
N ALA A 663 -9.02 19.14 28.69
CA ALA A 663 -8.19 20.16 29.33
C ALA A 663 -6.91 20.40 28.51
N VAL A 664 -6.97 21.35 27.58
CA VAL A 664 -5.75 21.97 27.06
C VAL A 664 -5.31 23.02 28.09
N ASP A 665 -4.04 22.95 28.50
CA ASP A 665 -3.34 24.00 29.23
C ASP A 665 -2.11 24.33 28.37
N SER A 666 -1.90 25.59 27.98
CA SER A 666 -1.20 25.87 26.71
C SER A 666 0.34 25.85 26.81
N THR A 667 0.91 24.66 27.05
CA THR A 667 2.33 24.33 26.88
C THR A 667 2.52 22.91 26.32
N ASN A 668 2.97 22.82 25.06
CA ASN A 668 3.55 21.65 24.36
C ASN A 668 2.66 20.43 23.97
N ILE A 669 2.47 20.28 22.64
CA ILE A 669 2.69 19.04 21.82
C ILE A 669 1.59 17.92 21.75
N GLU A 670 1.35 17.48 20.51
CA GLU A 670 0.78 16.20 19.97
C GLU A 670 -0.72 15.75 20.07
N GLN A 671 -1.40 15.89 18.91
CA GLN A 671 -2.17 14.90 18.11
C GLN A 671 -3.24 13.91 18.66
N SER A 672 -4.44 14.03 18.05
CA SER A 672 -5.32 12.97 17.48
C SER A 672 -6.31 12.17 18.35
N GLU A 673 -7.46 11.82 17.73
CA GLU A 673 -8.67 11.25 18.33
C GLU A 673 -9.10 9.92 17.64
N GLY A 674 -10.31 9.38 17.92
CA GLY A 674 -10.82 8.24 17.15
C GLY A 674 -12.19 7.63 17.51
N GLU A 675 -12.91 7.07 16.52
CA GLU A 675 -14.15 6.26 16.67
C GLU A 675 -14.18 4.95 15.78
N SER A 676 -15.02 3.93 16.13
CA SER A 676 -14.86 2.44 15.85
C SER A 676 -15.82 1.75 14.78
N PRO A 677 -16.61 0.63 14.96
CA PRO A 677 -16.62 -0.46 13.96
C PRO A 677 -18.03 -0.93 13.46
N ALA A 678 -18.17 -2.23 13.11
CA ALA A 678 -19.41 -2.92 12.67
C ALA A 678 -19.36 -4.46 12.87
N ALA A 679 -20.49 -5.17 12.71
CA ALA A 679 -20.64 -6.62 12.93
C ALA A 679 -21.83 -7.23 12.12
N THR A 680 -21.96 -8.54 11.79
CA THR A 680 -21.06 -9.72 11.61
C THR A 680 -21.88 -10.84 10.91
N ALA A 681 -21.30 -11.70 10.05
CA ALA A 681 -21.95 -12.92 9.51
C ALA A 681 -20.94 -13.94 8.88
N GLU A 682 -21.34 -15.22 8.68
CA GLU A 682 -20.45 -16.41 8.65
C GLU A 682 -20.46 -17.32 7.36
N GLN A 683 -19.85 -18.53 7.43
CA GLN A 683 -19.45 -19.44 6.31
C GLN A 683 -19.30 -20.97 6.67
N GLN A 684 -18.85 -21.82 5.72
CA GLN A 684 -18.75 -23.32 5.79
C GLN A 684 -17.37 -23.90 5.29
N GLU A 685 -17.18 -25.24 5.28
CA GLU A 685 -15.90 -26.00 5.37
C GLU A 685 -15.29 -26.62 4.05
N GLN A 686 -14.01 -27.05 4.06
CA GLN A 686 -13.29 -27.82 3.00
C GLN A 686 -12.20 -28.82 3.56
N GLN A 687 -11.57 -29.63 2.68
CA GLN A 687 -10.70 -30.80 2.98
C GLN A 687 -9.15 -30.53 3.02
N PRO A 688 -8.29 -31.48 3.49
CA PRO A 688 -6.91 -31.20 3.92
C PRO A 688 -5.76 -31.36 2.88
N ASN A 689 -4.62 -30.72 3.20
CA ASN A 689 -3.32 -30.70 2.48
C ASN A 689 -2.50 -32.01 2.64
N PRO A 690 -1.45 -32.23 1.80
CA PRO A 690 -0.45 -33.29 2.03
C PRO A 690 0.38 -33.05 3.30
N GLY A 691 0.93 -34.13 3.87
CA GLY A 691 1.75 -34.12 5.08
C GLY A 691 3.22 -33.73 4.87
N TRP A 692 3.96 -33.65 5.99
CA TRP A 692 5.40 -33.40 6.05
C TRP A 692 6.16 -34.69 6.44
N PRO A 693 7.38 -34.95 5.93
CA PRO A 693 8.09 -34.19 4.90
C PRO A 693 7.41 -34.30 3.52
N ALA A 694 7.63 -33.29 2.69
CA ALA A 694 7.01 -33.18 1.37
C ALA A 694 7.40 -34.36 0.45
N PRO A 695 6.44 -34.98 -0.28
CA PRO A 695 6.68 -36.20 -1.05
C PRO A 695 7.46 -35.92 -2.34
N TYR A 696 8.80 -35.93 -2.24
CA TYR A 696 9.70 -35.83 -3.39
C TYR A 696 10.49 -37.14 -3.59
N TYR A 697 10.93 -37.37 -4.82
CA TYR A 697 11.79 -38.49 -5.19
C TYR A 697 12.77 -38.11 -6.29
N LEU A 698 13.85 -38.88 -6.43
CA LEU A 698 14.89 -38.68 -7.43
C LEU A 698 14.81 -39.78 -8.50
N GLU A 699 14.77 -39.39 -9.77
CA GLU A 699 14.68 -40.31 -10.90
C GLU A 699 15.39 -39.71 -12.12
N ASN A 700 16.19 -40.50 -12.84
CA ASN A 700 16.84 -40.10 -14.11
C ASN A 700 17.64 -38.77 -14.06
N GLY A 701 18.17 -38.39 -12.89
CA GLY A 701 18.89 -37.14 -12.67
C GLY A 701 18.00 -35.92 -12.35
N LEU A 702 16.69 -36.13 -12.18
CA LEU A 702 15.70 -35.11 -11.86
C LEU A 702 15.15 -35.30 -10.43
N ARG A 703 14.82 -34.18 -9.76
CA ARG A 703 13.97 -34.18 -8.55
C ARG A 703 12.52 -33.93 -8.95
N ARG A 704 11.66 -34.89 -8.60
CA ARG A 704 10.21 -34.87 -8.81
C ARG A 704 9.47 -34.70 -7.49
N VAL A 705 8.26 -34.18 -7.56
CA VAL A 705 7.31 -34.06 -6.44
C VAL A 705 6.03 -34.78 -6.85
N ALA A 706 5.50 -35.64 -5.98
CA ALA A 706 4.24 -36.34 -6.25
C ALA A 706 3.06 -35.34 -6.29
N PRO A 707 2.09 -35.46 -7.20
CA PRO A 707 0.96 -34.53 -7.29
C PRO A 707 0.16 -34.43 -5.99
N TYR A 708 -0.33 -33.23 -5.68
CA TYR A 708 -0.99 -32.93 -4.40
C TYR A 708 -2.03 -31.82 -4.51
N TYR A 709 -3.03 -31.80 -3.62
CA TYR A 709 -3.96 -30.68 -3.54
C TYR A 709 -3.32 -29.47 -2.83
N TYR A 710 -3.57 -28.27 -3.36
CA TYR A 710 -3.06 -27.02 -2.80
C TYR A 710 -4.04 -25.86 -3.05
N THR A 711 -4.32 -25.07 -2.01
CA THR A 711 -5.20 -23.89 -2.10
C THR A 711 -4.40 -22.59 -2.14
N TYR A 712 -4.46 -21.90 -3.27
CA TYR A 712 -4.04 -20.50 -3.37
C TYR A 712 -5.03 -19.61 -2.66
N ASN A 713 -4.58 -18.89 -1.63
CA ASN A 713 -5.38 -17.87 -0.94
C ASN A 713 -4.80 -16.49 -1.25
N THR A 714 -5.63 -15.57 -1.74
CA THR A 714 -5.23 -14.20 -2.08
C THR A 714 -6.40 -13.24 -1.92
N TRP A 715 -6.26 -12.25 -1.04
CA TRP A 715 -7.22 -11.16 -0.92
C TRP A 715 -7.36 -10.38 -2.23
N CYS A 716 -8.54 -9.80 -2.45
CA CYS A 716 -8.88 -9.03 -3.63
C CYS A 716 -7.92 -7.84 -3.80
N LYS A 717 -7.06 -7.92 -4.82
CA LYS A 717 -6.08 -6.89 -5.16
C LYS A 717 -6.79 -5.70 -5.77
N GLU A 718 -6.21 -4.52 -5.66
CA GLU A 718 -6.83 -3.27 -6.13
C GLU A 718 -7.30 -3.33 -7.60
N ARG A 719 -6.44 -3.84 -8.49
CA ARG A 719 -6.73 -4.08 -9.92
C ARG A 719 -7.73 -5.22 -10.22
N TRP A 720 -8.26 -5.89 -9.18
CA TRP A 720 -9.32 -6.89 -9.26
C TRP A 720 -10.65 -6.36 -8.72
N ARG A 721 -10.66 -5.24 -7.99
CA ARG A 721 -11.89 -4.62 -7.49
C ARG A 721 -12.74 -4.15 -8.66
N GLY A 722 -14.04 -4.44 -8.64
CA GLY A 722 -14.99 -3.97 -9.65
C GLY A 722 -14.97 -4.75 -10.98
N ARG A 723 -14.22 -5.86 -11.06
CA ARG A 723 -14.13 -6.73 -12.25
C ARG A 723 -14.74 -8.10 -11.97
N GLU A 724 -15.27 -8.78 -12.99
CA GLU A 724 -15.78 -10.13 -12.84
C GLU A 724 -14.62 -11.11 -12.56
N ILE A 725 -14.86 -12.07 -11.65
CA ILE A 725 -13.84 -13.04 -11.23
C ILE A 725 -13.28 -13.85 -12.41
N LEU A 726 -14.09 -14.13 -13.44
CA LEU A 726 -13.62 -14.81 -14.64
C LEU A 726 -12.61 -13.96 -15.45
N ASP A 727 -12.88 -12.67 -15.67
CA ASP A 727 -11.99 -11.73 -16.37
C ASP A 727 -10.63 -11.59 -15.67
N ILE A 728 -10.65 -11.63 -14.33
CA ILE A 728 -9.45 -11.60 -13.49
C ILE A 728 -8.63 -12.87 -13.72
N PHE A 729 -9.28 -14.04 -13.73
CA PHE A 729 -8.59 -15.30 -14.03
C PHE A 729 -8.03 -15.35 -15.47
N GLU A 730 -8.73 -14.80 -16.46
CA GLU A 730 -8.25 -14.69 -17.85
C GLU A 730 -7.00 -13.80 -17.99
N SER A 731 -7.09 -12.58 -17.47
CA SER A 731 -6.10 -11.53 -17.70
C SER A 731 -4.81 -11.73 -16.89
N GLU A 732 -4.92 -12.25 -15.67
CA GLU A 732 -3.80 -12.31 -14.71
C GLU A 732 -3.08 -13.66 -14.73
N PHE A 733 -3.79 -14.76 -14.96
CA PHE A 733 -3.26 -16.12 -14.81
C PHE A 733 -3.12 -16.81 -16.17
N ARG A 734 -1.92 -17.31 -16.48
CA ARG A 734 -1.56 -17.85 -17.81
C ARG A 734 -1.47 -19.39 -17.90
N ASP A 735 -1.76 -20.07 -16.80
CA ASP A 735 -1.45 -21.47 -16.55
C ASP A 735 -2.53 -22.46 -17.05
N ARG A 736 -3.80 -22.02 -17.06
CA ARG A 736 -4.95 -22.80 -17.51
C ARG A 736 -5.79 -22.00 -18.52
N PRO A 737 -6.56 -22.66 -19.40
CA PRO A 737 -7.48 -21.97 -20.31
C PRO A 737 -8.69 -21.41 -19.58
N LEU A 738 -9.35 -20.39 -20.15
CA LEU A 738 -10.51 -19.73 -19.54
C LEU A 738 -11.64 -20.69 -19.16
N ALA A 739 -11.89 -21.71 -19.99
CA ALA A 739 -12.90 -22.74 -19.74
C ALA A 739 -12.65 -23.52 -18.44
N TYR A 740 -11.38 -23.76 -18.07
CA TYR A 740 -11.04 -24.38 -16.80
C TYR A 740 -11.38 -23.45 -15.63
N TYR A 741 -10.97 -22.18 -15.67
CA TYR A 741 -11.27 -21.24 -14.58
C TYR A 741 -12.77 -21.02 -14.40
N LYS A 742 -13.54 -20.95 -15.49
CA LYS A 742 -15.00 -20.91 -15.44
C LYS A 742 -15.57 -22.13 -14.71
N HIS A 743 -15.16 -23.33 -15.09
CA HIS A 743 -15.62 -24.58 -14.46
C HIS A 743 -15.20 -24.65 -12.98
N ALA A 744 -13.99 -24.21 -12.64
CA ALA A 744 -13.49 -24.17 -11.28
C ALA A 744 -14.31 -23.21 -10.39
N ILE A 745 -14.75 -22.07 -10.91
CA ILE A 745 -15.67 -21.14 -10.23
C ILE A 745 -17.06 -21.78 -10.06
N GLU A 746 -17.62 -22.36 -11.13
CA GLU A 746 -18.96 -22.97 -11.11
C GLU A 746 -19.05 -24.22 -10.21
N THR A 747 -17.92 -24.89 -9.93
CA THR A 747 -17.84 -26.08 -9.06
C THR A 747 -17.33 -25.81 -7.64
N GLY A 748 -16.91 -24.59 -7.31
CA GLY A 748 -16.37 -24.25 -5.98
C GLY A 748 -14.92 -24.68 -5.74
N GLN A 749 -14.17 -25.02 -6.79
CA GLN A 749 -12.70 -25.08 -6.73
C GLN A 749 -12.11 -23.67 -6.62
N VAL A 750 -12.77 -22.66 -7.22
CA VAL A 750 -12.58 -21.24 -6.90
C VAL A 750 -13.76 -20.77 -6.05
N CYS A 751 -13.46 -20.21 -4.88
CA CYS A 751 -14.42 -19.62 -3.96
C CYS A 751 -14.04 -18.17 -3.62
N VAL A 752 -15.03 -17.36 -3.24
CA VAL A 752 -14.83 -15.99 -2.73
C VAL A 752 -15.36 -15.93 -1.30
N ASN A 753 -14.49 -15.63 -0.35
CA ASN A 753 -14.73 -15.83 1.09
C ASN A 753 -15.34 -17.22 1.36
N GLY A 754 -14.70 -18.30 0.90
CA GLY A 754 -15.17 -19.68 1.08
C GLY A 754 -16.54 -20.03 0.46
N LYS A 755 -17.22 -19.10 -0.23
CA LYS A 755 -18.51 -19.32 -0.90
C LYS A 755 -18.28 -19.56 -2.39
N ILE A 756 -19.03 -20.52 -2.95
CA ILE A 756 -19.15 -20.69 -4.41
C ILE A 756 -19.85 -19.45 -4.96
N VAL A 757 -19.35 -18.92 -6.08
CA VAL A 757 -19.88 -17.70 -6.72
C VAL A 757 -20.11 -17.91 -8.21
N SER A 758 -20.84 -16.99 -8.85
CA SER A 758 -20.93 -16.97 -10.31
C SER A 758 -19.57 -16.58 -10.92
N PRO A 759 -19.22 -17.06 -12.14
CA PRO A 759 -18.13 -16.48 -12.93
C PRO A 759 -18.24 -14.96 -13.12
N ARG A 760 -19.48 -14.42 -13.05
CA ARG A 760 -19.78 -12.98 -13.08
C ARG A 760 -19.70 -12.28 -11.73
N HIS A 761 -19.17 -12.92 -10.69
CA HIS A 761 -19.04 -12.28 -9.38
C HIS A 761 -18.02 -11.15 -9.45
N VAL A 762 -18.51 -9.92 -9.27
CA VAL A 762 -17.69 -8.71 -9.23
C VAL A 762 -16.96 -8.65 -7.89
N LEU A 763 -15.64 -8.86 -7.94
CA LEU A 763 -14.79 -8.93 -6.74
C LEU A 763 -14.68 -7.57 -6.04
N LYS A 764 -14.71 -7.57 -4.70
CA LYS A 764 -14.73 -6.36 -3.86
C LYS A 764 -13.53 -6.32 -2.91
N ASN A 765 -13.20 -5.12 -2.41
CA ASN A 765 -12.14 -4.97 -1.42
C ASN A 765 -12.43 -5.81 -0.16
N GLY A 766 -11.42 -6.49 0.37
CA GLY A 766 -11.57 -7.36 1.54
C GLY A 766 -12.20 -8.73 1.25
N GLU A 767 -12.53 -9.07 0.00
CA GLU A 767 -12.93 -10.45 -0.35
C GLU A 767 -11.70 -11.34 -0.60
N LEU A 768 -11.65 -12.51 0.04
CA LEU A 768 -10.60 -13.53 -0.17
C LEU A 768 -10.94 -14.40 -1.38
N VAL A 769 -10.06 -14.44 -2.38
CA VAL A 769 -10.15 -15.47 -3.44
C VAL A 769 -9.36 -16.69 -3.00
N SER A 770 -10.05 -17.83 -2.92
CA SER A 770 -9.46 -19.15 -2.67
C SER A 770 -9.55 -19.98 -3.96
N HIS A 771 -8.45 -20.59 -4.40
CA HIS A 771 -8.41 -21.47 -5.57
C HIS A 771 -7.66 -22.76 -5.24
N THR A 772 -8.41 -23.84 -5.05
CA THR A 772 -7.92 -25.18 -4.73
C THR A 772 -7.67 -25.96 -6.02
N ILE A 773 -6.41 -26.30 -6.29
CA ILE A 773 -6.02 -27.11 -7.46
C ILE A 773 -5.40 -28.44 -7.03
N HIS A 774 -5.47 -29.44 -7.92
CA HIS A 774 -4.54 -30.56 -7.90
C HIS A 774 -3.27 -30.13 -8.66
N ARG A 775 -2.17 -29.96 -7.92
CA ARG A 775 -0.91 -29.35 -8.37
C ARG A 775 0.07 -30.40 -8.87
N HIS A 776 0.68 -30.10 -10.01
CA HIS A 776 1.76 -30.85 -10.63
C HIS A 776 2.95 -29.90 -10.77
N GLU A 777 4.06 -30.21 -10.12
CA GLU A 777 5.28 -29.41 -10.20
C GLU A 777 6.23 -29.97 -11.27
N PRO A 778 6.74 -29.16 -12.22
CA PRO A 778 7.69 -29.63 -13.19
C PRO A 778 8.97 -30.14 -12.51
N PRO A 779 9.66 -31.12 -13.11
CA PRO A 779 10.95 -31.58 -12.61
C PRO A 779 11.99 -30.46 -12.59
N ILE A 780 12.93 -30.59 -11.65
CA ILE A 780 14.16 -29.78 -11.59
C ILE A 780 15.37 -30.72 -11.55
N THR A 781 16.59 -30.20 -11.63
CA THR A 781 17.79 -31.04 -11.44
C THR A 781 17.81 -31.73 -10.07
N ALA A 782 18.38 -32.93 -9.99
CA ALA A 782 18.75 -33.59 -8.74
C ALA A 782 20.11 -33.11 -8.17
N SER A 783 20.79 -32.15 -8.81
CA SER A 783 22.03 -31.56 -8.29
C SER A 783 21.83 -30.97 -6.88
N PRO A 784 22.68 -31.31 -5.89
CA PRO A 784 22.55 -30.79 -4.53
C PRO A 784 22.84 -29.28 -4.47
N ILE A 785 22.35 -28.64 -3.41
CA ILE A 785 22.68 -27.24 -3.10
C ILE A 785 24.05 -27.21 -2.44
N GLY A 786 25.06 -26.68 -3.13
CA GLY A 786 26.40 -26.54 -2.57
C GLY A 786 26.45 -25.42 -1.53
N ILE A 787 27.01 -25.66 -0.35
CA ILE A 787 27.31 -24.62 0.64
C ILE A 787 28.76 -24.17 0.41
N LEU A 788 28.97 -22.86 0.23
CA LEU A 788 30.28 -22.24 0.07
C LEU A 788 30.80 -21.70 1.42
N HIS A 789 29.89 -21.18 2.25
CA HIS A 789 30.16 -20.66 3.59
C HIS A 789 28.91 -20.76 4.45
N GLU A 790 29.08 -20.98 5.76
CA GLU A 790 28.00 -20.93 6.75
C GLU A 790 28.57 -20.49 8.11
N ASP A 791 27.96 -19.44 8.68
CA ASP A 791 28.22 -18.92 10.03
C ASP A 791 26.90 -18.80 10.82
N ASP A 792 26.88 -18.15 11.98
CA ASP A 792 25.69 -18.01 12.81
C ASP A 792 24.59 -17.14 12.17
N ASP A 793 24.96 -16.15 11.36
CA ASP A 793 24.07 -15.16 10.73
C ASP A 793 23.61 -15.58 9.32
N MET A 794 24.44 -16.30 8.56
CA MET A 794 24.28 -16.44 7.11
C MET A 794 24.79 -17.77 6.53
N ILE A 795 24.18 -18.17 5.41
CA ILE A 795 24.63 -19.25 4.52
C ILE A 795 24.86 -18.65 3.12
N VAL A 796 26.03 -18.92 2.55
CA VAL A 796 26.34 -18.62 1.14
C VAL A 796 26.29 -19.94 0.37
N ILE A 797 25.40 -20.04 -0.61
CA ILE A 797 25.22 -21.25 -1.42
C ILE A 797 25.68 -21.05 -2.86
N ASN A 798 26.25 -22.09 -3.46
CA ASN A 798 26.33 -22.25 -4.90
C ASN A 798 25.01 -22.85 -5.39
N LYS A 799 24.09 -21.98 -5.83
CA LYS A 799 22.77 -22.37 -6.30
C LYS A 799 22.88 -23.25 -7.56
N PRO A 800 22.35 -24.48 -7.57
CA PRO A 800 22.29 -25.30 -8.78
C PRO A 800 21.38 -24.65 -9.85
N SER A 801 21.69 -24.94 -11.10
CA SER A 801 20.87 -24.49 -12.23
C SER A 801 19.53 -25.23 -12.31
N GLY A 802 18.51 -24.60 -12.88
CA GLY A 802 17.20 -25.20 -13.14
C GLY A 802 16.23 -25.14 -11.96
N VAL A 803 16.71 -24.82 -10.75
CA VAL A 803 15.92 -24.66 -9.51
C VAL A 803 15.53 -23.19 -9.29
N PRO A 804 14.25 -22.86 -9.00
CA PRO A 804 13.84 -21.50 -8.62
C PRO A 804 14.15 -21.21 -7.14
N VAL A 805 14.34 -19.95 -6.78
CA VAL A 805 14.73 -19.54 -5.41
C VAL A 805 13.62 -19.80 -4.37
N HIS A 806 12.39 -19.41 -4.69
CA HIS A 806 11.23 -19.42 -3.79
C HIS A 806 10.01 -19.99 -4.53
N PRO A 807 8.95 -20.42 -3.81
CA PRO A 807 7.68 -20.80 -4.42
C PRO A 807 7.16 -19.74 -5.40
N ALA A 808 7.03 -20.13 -6.68
CA ALA A 808 6.68 -19.25 -7.78
C ALA A 808 6.08 -20.03 -8.97
N GLY A 809 4.87 -19.66 -9.39
CA GLY A 809 4.19 -20.25 -10.55
C GLY A 809 4.00 -21.77 -10.41
N ARG A 810 4.56 -22.53 -11.37
CA ARG A 810 4.47 -24.00 -11.38
C ARG A 810 5.33 -24.70 -10.32
N TYR A 811 6.20 -23.97 -9.59
CA TYR A 811 7.08 -24.53 -8.56
C TYR A 811 6.70 -24.05 -7.15
N ASN A 812 6.74 -24.92 -6.16
CA ASN A 812 6.57 -24.65 -4.74
C ASN A 812 7.60 -25.49 -3.96
N LEU A 813 7.36 -26.79 -3.84
CA LEU A 813 8.25 -27.75 -3.17
C LEU A 813 9.54 -27.99 -3.96
N ASN A 814 9.53 -27.80 -5.28
CA ASN A 814 10.71 -27.71 -6.14
C ASN A 814 11.28 -26.27 -6.15
N SER A 815 11.69 -25.74 -4.99
CA SER A 815 12.39 -24.45 -4.87
C SER A 815 13.49 -24.48 -3.79
N ILE A 816 14.51 -23.62 -3.88
CA ILE A 816 15.67 -23.59 -2.98
C ILE A 816 15.25 -23.49 -1.51
N ILE A 817 14.31 -22.61 -1.17
CA ILE A 817 13.79 -22.46 0.19
C ILE A 817 13.17 -23.78 0.69
N GLU A 818 12.24 -24.37 -0.06
CA GLU A 818 11.54 -25.59 0.36
C GLU A 818 12.44 -26.83 0.35
N ILE A 819 13.48 -26.86 -0.49
CA ILE A 819 14.52 -27.90 -0.47
C ILE A 819 15.36 -27.77 0.81
N MET A 820 15.97 -26.61 1.06
CA MET A 820 16.79 -26.40 2.26
C MET A 820 15.96 -26.55 3.55
N LYS A 821 14.67 -26.21 3.52
CA LYS A 821 13.73 -26.46 4.61
C LYS A 821 13.41 -27.94 4.80
N ALA A 822 13.22 -28.71 3.73
CA ALA A 822 13.08 -30.17 3.81
C ALA A 822 14.37 -30.85 4.33
N GLU A 823 15.54 -30.27 4.05
CA GLU A 823 16.85 -30.75 4.51
C GLU A 823 17.17 -30.34 5.96
N ARG A 824 16.65 -29.21 6.46
CA ARG A 824 17.00 -28.61 7.77
C ARG A 824 15.89 -28.60 8.82
N GLY A 825 14.66 -28.97 8.47
CA GLY A 825 13.52 -29.10 9.38
C GLY A 825 12.42 -28.06 9.18
N PRO A 826 11.19 -28.34 9.66
CA PRO A 826 9.99 -27.54 9.38
C PRO A 826 10.02 -26.12 9.98
N GLU A 827 10.82 -25.90 11.03
CA GLU A 827 11.00 -24.59 11.68
C GLU A 827 12.22 -23.83 11.18
N TRP A 828 13.01 -24.39 10.25
CA TRP A 828 14.11 -23.67 9.64
C TRP A 828 13.58 -22.70 8.57
N ILE A 829 13.83 -21.40 8.76
CA ILE A 829 13.36 -20.33 7.87
C ILE A 829 14.56 -19.74 7.11
N ALA A 830 14.54 -19.89 5.78
CA ALA A 830 15.45 -19.19 4.89
C ALA A 830 15.03 -17.73 4.73
N TYR A 831 15.98 -16.79 4.83
CA TYR A 831 15.79 -15.39 4.45
C TYR A 831 16.69 -15.04 3.24
N PRO A 832 16.19 -15.15 1.98
CA PRO A 832 16.97 -14.81 0.78
C PRO A 832 17.38 -13.35 0.70
N CYS A 833 18.69 -13.06 0.71
CA CYS A 833 19.20 -11.68 0.62
C CYS A 833 19.37 -11.23 -0.85
N ASN A 834 19.58 -12.17 -1.78
CA ASN A 834 19.55 -11.95 -3.23
C ASN A 834 18.68 -13.02 -3.92
N ARG A 835 18.43 -12.84 -5.23
CA ARG A 835 17.72 -13.83 -6.05
C ARG A 835 18.41 -13.98 -7.41
N LEU A 836 18.60 -15.23 -7.84
CA LEU A 836 19.03 -15.59 -9.19
C LEU A 836 17.83 -16.20 -9.96
N ASP A 837 17.80 -16.03 -11.27
CA ASP A 837 16.78 -16.68 -12.13
C ASP A 837 16.87 -18.22 -12.02
N ARG A 838 15.77 -18.92 -12.35
CA ARG A 838 15.70 -20.41 -12.28
C ARG A 838 16.91 -21.08 -12.95
N LEU A 839 17.27 -20.61 -14.15
CA LEU A 839 18.35 -21.16 -14.99
C LEU A 839 19.75 -20.61 -14.66
N THR A 840 19.86 -19.57 -13.83
CA THR A 840 21.15 -19.01 -13.44
C THR A 840 21.69 -19.80 -12.25
N SER A 841 22.98 -20.11 -12.27
CA SER A 841 23.69 -20.82 -11.19
C SER A 841 24.66 -19.90 -10.45
N GLY A 842 25.25 -20.36 -9.34
CA GLY A 842 26.27 -19.60 -8.61
C GLY A 842 25.78 -18.97 -7.31
N ILE A 843 26.54 -17.99 -6.81
CA ILE A 843 26.40 -17.44 -5.46
C ILE A 843 25.01 -16.87 -5.18
N MET A 844 24.39 -17.38 -4.12
CA MET A 844 23.19 -16.83 -3.49
C MET A 844 23.36 -16.82 -1.97
N PHE A 845 22.84 -15.77 -1.32
CA PHE A 845 22.88 -15.57 0.12
C PHE A 845 21.52 -15.89 0.75
N VAL A 846 21.56 -16.66 1.82
CA VAL A 846 20.42 -16.99 2.68
C VAL A 846 20.82 -16.66 4.11
N ALA A 847 20.32 -15.54 4.63
CA ALA A 847 20.45 -15.23 6.04
C ALA A 847 19.61 -16.20 6.89
N LYS A 848 20.07 -16.43 8.12
CA LYS A 848 19.41 -17.22 9.16
C LYS A 848 18.46 -16.39 10.01
N HIS A 849 18.56 -15.06 9.96
CA HIS A 849 17.75 -14.13 10.74
C HIS A 849 17.28 -12.94 9.88
N PRO A 850 16.14 -12.28 10.22
CA PRO A 850 15.69 -11.08 9.51
C PRO A 850 16.70 -9.93 9.51
N LYS A 851 17.40 -9.69 10.63
CA LYS A 851 18.38 -8.59 10.79
C LYS A 851 19.60 -8.78 9.86
N SER A 852 20.05 -10.01 9.69
CA SER A 852 21.19 -10.35 8.83
C SER A 852 20.81 -10.25 7.35
N ALA A 853 19.55 -10.56 7.01
CA ALA A 853 18.98 -10.31 5.70
C ALA A 853 18.86 -8.80 5.39
N GLU A 854 18.42 -8.02 6.37
CA GLU A 854 18.31 -6.55 6.31
C GLU A 854 19.69 -5.91 6.07
N SER A 855 20.69 -6.23 6.90
CA SER A 855 22.08 -5.74 6.77
C SER A 855 22.69 -5.98 5.38
N LEU A 856 22.58 -7.19 4.83
CA LEU A 856 23.08 -7.47 3.48
C LEU A 856 22.21 -6.81 2.40
N GLY A 857 20.90 -6.68 2.63
CA GLY A 857 19.99 -5.91 1.79
C GLY A 857 20.36 -4.42 1.72
N GLU A 858 20.77 -3.83 2.83
CA GLU A 858 21.26 -2.45 2.91
C GLU A 858 22.58 -2.28 2.15
N GLN A 859 23.56 -3.18 2.34
CA GLN A 859 24.83 -3.16 1.58
C GLN A 859 24.58 -3.29 0.06
N ILE A 860 23.67 -4.18 -0.37
CA ILE A 860 23.30 -4.34 -1.79
C ILE A 860 22.58 -3.08 -2.33
N LYS A 861 21.75 -2.42 -1.52
CA LYS A 861 21.02 -1.19 -1.86
C LYS A 861 21.94 0.04 -1.91
N ALA A 862 22.91 0.13 -1.00
CA ALA A 862 23.96 1.14 -0.94
C ALA A 862 25.08 0.91 -1.97
N ARG A 863 25.01 -0.17 -2.77
CA ARG A 863 25.96 -0.57 -3.81
C ARG A 863 27.38 -0.90 -3.34
N SER A 864 27.65 -0.98 -2.05
CA SER A 864 28.96 -1.43 -1.53
C SER A 864 29.29 -2.87 -1.94
N VAL A 865 28.29 -3.67 -2.32
CA VAL A 865 28.53 -5.05 -2.80
C VAL A 865 28.84 -5.08 -4.30
N ARG A 866 30.11 -5.37 -4.62
CA ARG A 866 30.61 -5.69 -5.97
C ARG A 866 30.12 -7.11 -6.39
N LYS A 867 29.91 -7.31 -7.70
CA LYS A 867 29.25 -8.50 -8.28
C LYS A 867 29.95 -8.95 -9.57
N GLU A 868 30.32 -10.22 -9.66
CA GLU A 868 30.97 -10.81 -10.84
C GLU A 868 30.18 -12.02 -11.34
N TYR A 869 29.97 -12.07 -12.65
CA TYR A 869 29.37 -13.20 -13.34
C TYR A 869 30.30 -13.71 -14.45
N ILE A 870 30.16 -14.99 -14.79
CA ILE A 870 30.73 -15.58 -16.00
C ILE A 870 29.59 -15.89 -16.98
N ALA A 871 29.79 -15.56 -18.26
CA ALA A 871 28.87 -15.88 -19.34
C ALA A 871 29.60 -16.62 -20.47
N ARG A 872 28.92 -17.59 -21.11
CA ARG A 872 29.37 -18.20 -22.36
C ARG A 872 28.56 -17.68 -23.54
N VAL A 873 29.23 -17.00 -24.46
CA VAL A 873 28.61 -16.20 -25.53
C VAL A 873 28.99 -16.70 -26.93
N ILE A 874 28.12 -16.44 -27.90
CA ILE A 874 28.36 -16.79 -29.32
C ILE A 874 29.53 -15.97 -29.89
N GLY A 875 30.48 -16.65 -30.55
CA GLY A 875 31.60 -16.02 -31.25
C GLY A 875 32.78 -15.60 -30.39
N ASN A 876 33.81 -15.08 -31.07
CA ASN A 876 34.93 -14.37 -30.47
C ASN A 876 34.46 -12.99 -29.97
N PHE A 877 34.27 -12.83 -28.65
CA PHE A 877 34.00 -11.53 -28.02
C PHE A 877 35.19 -10.58 -28.22
N PRO A 878 35.03 -9.24 -28.21
CA PRO A 878 36.17 -8.32 -28.33
C PRO A 878 37.24 -8.55 -27.25
N ASP A 879 38.48 -8.17 -27.57
CA ASP A 879 39.61 -8.12 -26.64
C ASP A 879 39.61 -6.80 -25.85
N GLY A 880 40.13 -6.82 -24.62
CA GLY A 880 40.07 -5.71 -23.67
C GLY A 880 38.76 -5.65 -22.86
N GLU A 881 38.50 -4.51 -22.21
CA GLU A 881 37.20 -4.24 -21.57
C GLU A 881 36.20 -3.62 -22.56
N VAL A 882 34.95 -4.10 -22.50
CA VAL A 882 33.81 -3.57 -23.25
C VAL A 882 32.77 -3.07 -22.27
N VAL A 883 32.52 -1.76 -22.24
CA VAL A 883 31.48 -1.15 -21.40
C VAL A 883 30.19 -1.01 -22.20
N CYS A 884 29.08 -1.52 -21.67
CA CYS A 884 27.75 -1.30 -22.21
C CYS A 884 26.93 -0.44 -21.24
N ASN A 885 26.51 0.75 -21.68
CA ASN A 885 25.75 1.73 -20.89
C ASN A 885 24.25 1.79 -21.27
N GLN A 886 23.76 0.80 -22.01
CA GLN A 886 22.45 0.89 -22.66
C GLN A 886 21.28 0.72 -21.66
N PRO A 887 20.31 1.66 -21.62
CA PRO A 887 19.14 1.58 -20.74
C PRO A 887 18.24 0.39 -21.06
N ILE A 888 17.58 -0.19 -20.03
CA ILE A 888 16.76 -1.41 -20.15
C ILE A 888 15.32 -1.15 -19.68
N LEU A 889 14.36 -1.39 -20.56
CA LEU A 889 12.91 -1.40 -20.27
C LEU A 889 12.43 -2.85 -20.04
N SER A 890 11.33 -3.01 -19.30
CA SER A 890 10.63 -4.30 -19.17
C SER A 890 9.39 -4.30 -20.06
N ILE A 891 9.57 -4.72 -21.31
CA ILE A 891 8.53 -4.68 -22.36
C ILE A 891 7.39 -5.68 -22.10
N SER A 892 7.60 -6.72 -21.28
CA SER A 892 6.48 -7.51 -20.76
C SER A 892 6.76 -8.10 -19.37
N PRO A 893 6.25 -7.45 -18.30
CA PRO A 893 6.29 -8.01 -16.94
C PRO A 893 5.61 -9.39 -16.83
N LYS A 894 4.58 -9.66 -17.64
CA LYS A 894 3.85 -10.95 -17.70
C LYS A 894 4.71 -12.11 -18.26
N LEU A 895 5.71 -11.79 -19.07
CA LEU A 895 6.67 -12.77 -19.62
C LEU A 895 8.07 -12.69 -18.97
N GLY A 896 8.33 -11.66 -18.15
CA GLY A 896 9.67 -11.34 -17.65
C GLY A 896 10.60 -10.77 -18.73
N LEU A 897 10.04 -10.29 -19.84
CA LEU A 897 10.79 -9.89 -21.03
C LEU A 897 11.29 -8.45 -20.90
N ASN A 898 12.60 -8.27 -21.09
CA ASN A 898 13.26 -6.97 -21.04
C ASN A 898 13.97 -6.68 -22.38
N ARG A 899 14.16 -5.41 -22.72
CA ARG A 899 14.81 -4.97 -23.96
C ARG A 899 15.60 -3.69 -23.71
N ILE A 900 16.63 -3.42 -24.51
CA ILE A 900 17.22 -2.09 -24.57
C ILE A 900 16.26 -1.15 -25.31
N ARG A 901 15.92 -0.04 -24.66
CA ARG A 901 15.02 1.02 -25.15
C ARG A 901 15.49 2.34 -24.53
N ALA A 902 15.42 3.46 -25.26
CA ALA A 902 15.98 4.74 -24.81
C ALA A 902 15.29 5.32 -23.55
N ASP A 903 14.02 4.99 -23.33
CA ASP A 903 13.20 5.29 -22.14
C ASP A 903 13.39 4.28 -20.99
N GLY A 904 14.22 3.25 -21.19
CA GLY A 904 14.53 2.22 -20.21
C GLY A 904 15.29 2.74 -19.00
N LYS A 905 15.32 1.94 -17.92
CA LYS A 905 16.08 2.26 -16.72
C LYS A 905 17.57 2.13 -17.03
N SER A 906 18.32 3.22 -16.83
CA SER A 906 19.79 3.28 -17.02
C SER A 906 20.48 2.04 -16.43
N ALA A 907 21.36 1.42 -17.23
CA ALA A 907 22.06 0.20 -16.89
C ALA A 907 23.49 0.21 -17.44
N ARG A 908 24.48 -0.12 -16.59
CA ARG A 908 25.90 -0.21 -16.96
C ARG A 908 26.48 -1.58 -16.63
N THR A 909 27.18 -2.18 -17.58
CA THR A 909 27.93 -3.44 -17.42
C THR A 909 29.33 -3.29 -18.00
N VAL A 910 30.34 -3.84 -17.31
CA VAL A 910 31.68 -4.08 -17.89
C VAL A 910 31.80 -5.54 -18.29
N PHE A 911 32.32 -5.81 -19.48
CA PHE A 911 32.62 -7.15 -19.96
C PHE A 911 34.11 -7.29 -20.29
N LYS A 912 34.71 -8.43 -19.98
CA LYS A 912 36.10 -8.76 -20.35
C LYS A 912 36.20 -10.21 -20.79
N LYS A 913 36.73 -10.46 -22.00
CA LYS A 913 36.95 -11.83 -22.50
C LYS A 913 38.05 -12.51 -21.69
N LEU A 914 37.81 -13.76 -21.27
CA LEU A 914 38.84 -14.65 -20.71
C LEU A 914 39.40 -15.62 -21.75
N ALA A 915 38.53 -16.15 -22.62
CA ALA A 915 38.91 -17.11 -23.64
C ALA A 915 37.99 -17.02 -24.86
N TYR A 916 38.50 -17.49 -26.00
CA TYR A 916 37.74 -17.81 -27.20
C TYR A 916 38.15 -19.20 -27.66
N TYR A 917 37.16 -20.04 -27.95
CA TYR A 917 37.36 -21.39 -28.48
C TYR A 917 36.71 -21.49 -29.87
N PRO A 918 37.48 -21.76 -30.94
CA PRO A 918 36.95 -21.92 -32.29
C PRO A 918 36.11 -23.21 -32.43
N PRO A 919 35.40 -23.42 -33.55
CA PRO A 919 34.74 -24.69 -33.85
C PRO A 919 35.72 -25.87 -33.81
N ARG A 920 35.25 -27.05 -33.41
CA ARG A 920 36.09 -28.25 -33.29
C ARG A 920 36.62 -28.79 -34.63
N GLU A 921 35.90 -28.54 -35.73
CA GLU A 921 36.35 -28.82 -37.09
C GLU A 921 35.91 -27.68 -38.03
N PRO A 922 36.76 -27.24 -38.98
CA PRO A 922 36.34 -26.31 -40.03
C PRO A 922 35.45 -27.04 -41.04
N ARG A 923 34.30 -26.46 -41.40
CA ARG A 923 33.49 -26.97 -42.52
C ARG A 923 34.25 -26.79 -43.83
N VAL A 924 34.91 -27.86 -44.29
CA VAL A 924 35.45 -27.96 -45.66
C VAL A 924 34.27 -27.86 -46.63
N ARG A 925 34.07 -26.67 -47.20
CA ARG A 925 33.17 -26.50 -48.35
C ARG A 925 33.72 -27.36 -49.50
N PRO A 926 32.90 -28.16 -50.21
CA PRO A 926 33.39 -29.03 -51.28
C PRO A 926 34.18 -28.24 -52.33
N SER A 927 35.39 -28.71 -52.64
CA SER A 927 36.21 -28.15 -53.72
C SER A 927 35.69 -28.65 -55.08
N SER A 928 34.96 -27.79 -55.78
CA SER A 928 34.56 -27.98 -57.18
C SER A 928 34.80 -26.67 -57.94
N ASP A 929 35.68 -26.70 -58.94
CA ASP A 929 36.36 -25.53 -59.52
C ASP A 929 35.52 -24.65 -60.49
N GLU A 930 34.22 -24.46 -60.21
CA GLU A 930 33.31 -23.67 -61.07
C GLU A 930 32.83 -22.34 -60.44
N ALA A 931 33.47 -21.87 -59.37
CA ALA A 931 33.13 -20.62 -58.68
C ALA A 931 34.06 -19.43 -59.01
N LEU A 932 34.82 -19.50 -60.11
CA LEU A 932 35.80 -18.48 -60.52
C LEU A 932 35.18 -17.23 -61.20
N HIS A 933 34.04 -16.72 -60.71
CA HIS A 933 33.54 -15.36 -61.02
C HIS A 933 32.42 -14.89 -60.06
N SER A 934 32.78 -14.28 -58.91
CA SER A 934 32.10 -13.06 -58.39
C SER A 934 32.74 -12.57 -57.08
N SER A 935 33.46 -11.45 -57.14
CA SER A 935 33.92 -10.72 -55.96
C SER A 935 32.84 -9.75 -55.46
N GLN A 936 31.69 -10.28 -55.02
CA GLN A 936 30.61 -9.51 -54.41
C GLN A 936 30.07 -10.23 -53.18
N GLU A 937 30.27 -9.64 -51.99
CA GLU A 937 29.49 -10.03 -50.81
C GLU A 937 28.01 -9.72 -51.08
N SER A 938 27.11 -10.69 -50.88
CA SER A 938 25.67 -10.42 -50.97
C SER A 938 25.22 -9.54 -49.79
N ALA A 939 24.16 -8.75 -50.00
CA ALA A 939 23.61 -7.90 -48.95
C ALA A 939 23.06 -8.72 -47.76
N GLU A 940 22.54 -9.92 -48.01
CA GLU A 940 22.00 -10.84 -47.00
C GLU A 940 23.07 -11.38 -46.04
N ASP A 941 24.33 -11.49 -46.49
CA ASP A 941 25.44 -11.98 -45.67
C ASP A 941 25.99 -10.88 -44.74
N LYS A 942 25.55 -9.61 -44.94
CA LYS A 942 25.84 -8.49 -44.04
C LYS A 942 24.76 -8.26 -42.98
N SER A 943 23.53 -8.75 -43.19
CA SER A 943 22.41 -8.63 -42.24
C SER A 943 22.36 -9.76 -41.19
N ARG A 944 23.48 -10.43 -40.90
CA ARG A 944 23.56 -11.52 -39.90
C ARG A 944 24.85 -11.48 -39.07
N PRO A 945 25.04 -10.49 -38.17
CA PRO A 945 26.32 -10.26 -37.48
C PRO A 945 26.82 -11.42 -36.61
N TRP A 946 25.92 -12.31 -36.16
CA TRP A 946 26.26 -13.52 -35.40
C TRP A 946 26.40 -14.77 -36.27
N ALA A 947 25.91 -14.80 -37.52
CA ALA A 947 26.03 -15.98 -38.39
C ALA A 947 27.47 -16.15 -38.91
N ARG A 948 28.23 -15.05 -38.97
CA ARG A 948 29.68 -15.04 -39.21
C ARG A 948 30.51 -15.38 -37.94
N LYS A 949 29.88 -15.52 -36.76
CA LYS A 949 30.56 -15.69 -35.46
C LYS A 949 30.72 -17.17 -35.09
N GLU A 950 31.64 -17.82 -35.78
CA GLU A 950 32.15 -19.14 -35.41
C GLU A 950 32.80 -19.15 -34.00
N GLY A 951 32.78 -20.30 -33.34
CA GLY A 951 33.25 -20.52 -31.98
C GLY A 951 32.38 -19.92 -30.87
N TYR A 952 32.92 -19.88 -29.66
CA TYR A 952 32.31 -19.25 -28.47
C TYR A 952 33.36 -18.62 -27.55
N SER A 953 32.96 -17.62 -26.78
CA SER A 953 33.81 -16.95 -25.79
C SER A 953 33.30 -17.16 -24.36
N ILE A 954 34.23 -17.15 -23.40
CA ILE A 954 33.97 -17.05 -21.97
C ILE A 954 34.29 -15.62 -21.53
N VAL A 955 33.35 -14.96 -20.87
CA VAL A 955 33.37 -13.52 -20.60
C VAL A 955 33.06 -13.26 -19.12
N ARG A 956 33.91 -12.49 -18.44
CA ARG A 956 33.61 -11.89 -17.11
C ARG A 956 32.65 -10.73 -17.30
N CYS A 957 31.68 -10.61 -16.40
CA CYS A 957 30.63 -9.57 -16.47
C CYS A 957 30.45 -8.91 -15.09
N LEU A 958 30.62 -7.58 -15.03
CA LEU A 958 30.41 -6.75 -13.84
C LEU A 958 29.17 -5.86 -14.03
N PRO A 959 27.97 -6.26 -13.54
CA PRO A 959 26.76 -5.45 -13.61
C PRO A 959 26.74 -4.37 -12.49
N VAL A 960 27.22 -3.18 -12.83
CA VAL A 960 27.28 -1.98 -11.96
C VAL A 960 25.90 -1.62 -11.39
N THR A 961 24.86 -1.68 -12.23
CA THR A 961 23.51 -1.16 -11.93
C THR A 961 22.46 -2.20 -11.49
N GLY A 962 22.77 -3.49 -11.59
CA GLY A 962 21.92 -4.59 -11.09
C GLY A 962 20.47 -4.63 -11.59
N ARG A 963 20.20 -4.51 -12.90
CA ARG A 963 18.84 -4.67 -13.47
C ARG A 963 18.50 -6.13 -13.77
N THR A 964 17.21 -6.48 -13.74
CA THR A 964 16.70 -7.80 -14.15
C THR A 964 17.13 -8.11 -15.58
N HIS A 965 17.64 -9.33 -15.83
CA HIS A 965 18.17 -9.78 -17.13
C HIS A 965 19.30 -8.91 -17.73
N GLN A 966 19.90 -7.97 -16.99
CA GLN A 966 20.84 -6.97 -17.54
C GLN A 966 21.94 -7.56 -18.41
N LEU A 967 22.63 -8.58 -17.91
CA LEU A 967 23.73 -9.24 -18.62
C LEU A 967 23.26 -9.90 -19.93
N ARG A 968 22.09 -10.53 -19.92
CA ARG A 968 21.50 -11.25 -21.06
C ARG A 968 21.17 -10.29 -22.19
N VAL A 969 20.50 -9.18 -21.86
CA VAL A 969 20.09 -8.12 -22.82
C VAL A 969 21.29 -7.32 -23.33
N HIS A 970 22.25 -6.97 -22.47
CA HIS A 970 23.46 -6.25 -22.90
C HIS A 970 24.33 -7.10 -23.84
N LEU A 971 24.54 -8.38 -23.52
CA LEU A 971 25.29 -9.32 -24.39
C LEU A 971 24.58 -9.57 -25.73
N GLN A 972 23.25 -9.69 -25.71
CA GLN A 972 22.42 -9.76 -26.91
C GLN A 972 22.60 -8.54 -27.83
N HIS A 973 22.47 -7.32 -27.28
CA HIS A 973 22.61 -6.07 -28.04
C HIS A 973 24.03 -5.88 -28.62
N LEU A 974 25.08 -6.31 -27.90
CA LEU A 974 26.46 -6.38 -28.41
C LEU A 974 26.66 -7.46 -29.51
N GLY A 975 25.62 -8.23 -29.84
CA GLY A 975 25.66 -9.27 -30.87
C GLY A 975 26.39 -10.52 -30.42
N HIS A 976 26.49 -10.73 -29.11
CA HIS A 976 27.11 -11.87 -28.45
C HIS A 976 26.16 -12.46 -27.37
N PRO A 977 24.90 -12.83 -27.70
CA PRO A 977 24.00 -13.42 -26.72
C PRO A 977 24.58 -14.71 -26.11
N ILE A 978 24.15 -15.01 -24.89
CA ILE A 978 24.52 -16.24 -24.18
C ILE A 978 24.06 -17.45 -25.00
N GLN A 979 24.98 -18.39 -25.26
CA GLN A 979 24.87 -19.32 -26.39
C GLN A 979 23.67 -20.30 -26.30
N ASN A 980 23.16 -20.56 -25.09
CA ASN A 980 21.99 -21.40 -24.83
C ASN A 980 20.79 -20.62 -24.25
N ASP A 981 20.70 -19.31 -24.45
CA ASP A 981 19.64 -18.50 -23.83
C ASP A 981 18.25 -18.73 -24.49
N PRO A 982 17.26 -19.33 -23.78
CA PRO A 982 15.97 -19.70 -24.37
C PRO A 982 15.09 -18.50 -24.74
N ILE A 983 15.45 -17.29 -24.29
CA ILE A 983 14.74 -16.05 -24.58
C ILE A 983 15.57 -15.20 -25.56
N TYR A 984 16.82 -14.87 -25.21
CA TYR A 984 17.62 -13.83 -25.89
C TYR A 984 18.54 -14.37 -27.01
N ALA A 985 18.66 -15.68 -27.17
CA ALA A 985 19.29 -16.32 -28.33
C ALA A 985 18.27 -17.01 -29.27
N ASN A 986 16.97 -16.80 -29.04
CA ASN A 986 15.87 -17.46 -29.77
C ASN A 986 15.42 -16.64 -31.00
N GLN A 987 15.75 -17.15 -32.19
CA GLN A 987 15.46 -16.49 -33.48
C GLN A 987 13.96 -16.48 -33.84
N ARG A 988 13.16 -17.42 -33.32
CA ARG A 988 11.69 -17.42 -33.52
C ARG A 988 11.02 -16.25 -32.79
N VAL A 989 11.67 -15.73 -31.75
CA VAL A 989 11.21 -14.60 -30.94
C VAL A 989 11.76 -13.29 -31.51
N TRP A 990 13.09 -13.15 -31.56
CA TRP A 990 13.77 -11.89 -31.90
C TRP A 990 14.12 -11.70 -33.38
N GLY A 991 13.66 -12.61 -34.25
CA GLY A 991 14.00 -12.59 -35.67
C GLY A 991 15.48 -12.90 -35.95
N ILE A 992 15.89 -12.70 -37.20
CA ILE A 992 17.23 -13.08 -37.68
C ILE A 992 18.34 -12.29 -36.99
N ASN A 993 18.16 -11.00 -36.66
CA ASN A 993 19.22 -10.23 -35.98
C ASN A 993 19.32 -10.45 -34.47
N LEU A 994 18.45 -11.26 -33.86
CA LEU A 994 18.46 -11.54 -32.42
C LEU A 994 18.42 -10.27 -31.53
N GLY A 995 17.85 -9.16 -31.99
CA GLY A 995 17.83 -7.88 -31.26
C GLY A 995 19.18 -7.14 -31.23
N PHE A 996 20.16 -7.53 -32.05
CA PHE A 996 21.42 -6.80 -32.20
C PHE A 996 21.18 -5.34 -32.61
N ASN A 997 21.69 -4.41 -31.82
CA ASN A 997 21.66 -2.96 -32.08
C ASN A 997 20.31 -2.37 -32.57
N ASP A 998 19.17 -2.94 -32.12
CA ASP A 998 17.82 -2.41 -32.39
C ASP A 998 17.17 -1.85 -31.10
N PRO A 999 17.62 -0.68 -30.60
CA PRO A 999 17.02 0.00 -29.45
C PRO A 999 15.66 0.64 -29.78
N ASP A 1000 15.46 1.02 -31.05
CA ASP A 1000 14.30 1.79 -31.51
C ASP A 1000 13.10 0.90 -31.89
N ALA A 1001 13.30 -0.42 -32.00
CA ALA A 1001 12.31 -1.44 -32.38
C ALA A 1001 11.88 -1.36 -33.85
N VAL A 1002 12.85 -1.11 -34.73
CA VAL A 1002 12.65 -0.91 -36.18
C VAL A 1002 12.45 -2.23 -36.93
N GLU A 1003 13.15 -3.30 -36.54
CA GLU A 1003 13.03 -4.59 -37.24
C GLU A 1003 11.93 -5.49 -36.67
N ASN A 1004 11.72 -5.43 -35.36
CA ASN A 1004 10.73 -6.24 -34.66
C ASN A 1004 10.08 -5.39 -33.56
N THR A 1005 8.77 -5.21 -33.64
CA THR A 1005 7.99 -4.49 -32.61
C THR A 1005 8.01 -5.25 -31.30
N ASP A 1006 7.77 -4.56 -30.17
CA ASP A 1006 7.73 -5.24 -28.88
C ASP A 1006 6.48 -6.16 -28.80
N GLU A 1007 5.37 -5.77 -29.41
CA GLU A 1007 4.16 -6.59 -29.59
C GLU A 1007 4.43 -7.90 -30.35
N ASP A 1008 5.20 -7.85 -31.45
CA ASP A 1008 5.64 -9.02 -32.20
C ASP A 1008 6.40 -10.01 -31.31
N ILE A 1009 7.40 -9.51 -30.58
CA ILE A 1009 8.30 -10.31 -29.75
C ILE A 1009 7.53 -10.93 -28.58
N ILE A 1010 6.62 -10.16 -27.96
CA ILE A 1010 5.70 -10.63 -26.91
C ILE A 1010 4.76 -11.71 -27.43
N SER A 1011 4.18 -11.53 -28.62
CA SER A 1011 3.29 -12.49 -29.28
C SER A 1011 4.01 -13.81 -29.62
N ARG A 1012 5.23 -13.73 -30.16
CA ARG A 1012 6.06 -14.90 -30.48
C ARG A 1012 6.50 -15.64 -29.22
N LEU A 1013 7.00 -14.92 -28.21
CA LEU A 1013 7.41 -15.52 -26.93
C LEU A 1013 6.22 -16.13 -26.17
N GLY A 1014 5.01 -15.56 -26.31
CA GLY A 1014 3.79 -16.08 -25.70
C GLY A 1014 3.35 -17.47 -26.19
N ARG A 1015 3.80 -17.91 -27.37
CA ARG A 1015 3.55 -19.24 -27.97
C ARG A 1015 4.59 -20.30 -27.61
N MET A 1016 5.78 -19.88 -27.17
CA MET A 1016 6.86 -20.80 -26.77
C MET A 1016 6.44 -21.61 -25.53
N GLY A 1017 6.61 -22.93 -25.58
CA GLY A 1017 6.18 -23.86 -24.53
C GLY A 1017 4.67 -24.17 -24.52
N LYS A 1018 3.92 -23.71 -25.53
CA LYS A 1018 2.49 -24.01 -25.71
C LYS A 1018 2.19 -24.63 -27.07
N GLU A 1019 2.58 -23.93 -28.13
CA GLU A 1019 2.36 -24.30 -29.54
C GLU A 1019 3.70 -24.59 -30.23
N ASP A 1020 4.70 -23.75 -29.94
CA ASP A 1020 6.08 -23.85 -30.43
C ASP A 1020 7.00 -24.37 -29.31
N VAL A 1021 7.99 -25.20 -29.66
CA VAL A 1021 9.12 -25.52 -28.76
C VAL A 1021 10.08 -24.33 -28.72
N ALA A 1022 10.59 -23.98 -27.54
CA ALA A 1022 11.58 -22.92 -27.40
C ALA A 1022 12.87 -23.28 -28.14
N ASP A 1023 13.24 -22.46 -29.12
CA ASP A 1023 14.30 -22.78 -30.08
C ASP A 1023 15.56 -21.95 -29.80
N ALA A 1024 16.49 -22.53 -29.05
CA ALA A 1024 17.75 -21.90 -28.69
C ALA A 1024 18.93 -22.83 -28.95
N VAL A 1025 19.55 -22.67 -30.13
CA VAL A 1025 20.98 -22.87 -30.36
C VAL A 1025 21.33 -22.26 -31.73
N ALA A 1026 22.37 -21.43 -31.80
CA ALA A 1026 22.81 -20.77 -33.04
C ALA A 1026 23.74 -21.64 -33.92
N TYR A 1027 23.71 -22.96 -33.76
CA TYR A 1027 24.60 -23.91 -34.44
C TYR A 1027 23.81 -25.06 -35.06
N HIS A 1028 23.82 -25.14 -36.40
CA HIS A 1028 23.20 -26.23 -37.14
C HIS A 1028 23.99 -27.54 -36.99
N ASP A 1029 23.49 -28.40 -36.11
CA ASP A 1029 23.70 -29.85 -36.17
C ASP A 1029 22.33 -30.54 -36.10
N GLU A 1030 21.69 -30.72 -37.26
CA GLU A 1030 20.25 -31.01 -37.38
C GLU A 1030 19.83 -32.32 -36.72
N MET A 1031 20.75 -33.30 -36.60
CA MET A 1031 20.49 -34.54 -35.87
C MET A 1031 20.43 -34.33 -34.35
N VAL A 1032 21.28 -33.45 -33.81
CA VAL A 1032 21.31 -33.09 -32.38
C VAL A 1032 20.06 -32.28 -32.04
N ASP A 1033 19.70 -31.33 -32.90
CA ASP A 1033 18.51 -30.51 -32.75
C ASP A 1033 17.20 -31.34 -32.77
N GLN A 1034 17.07 -32.29 -33.70
CA GLN A 1034 15.95 -33.25 -33.71
C GLN A 1034 15.94 -34.19 -32.48
N TYR A 1035 17.09 -34.46 -31.87
CA TYR A 1035 17.17 -35.27 -30.64
C TYR A 1035 16.65 -34.49 -29.43
N TYR A 1036 17.12 -33.25 -29.22
CA TYR A 1036 16.66 -32.43 -28.10
C TYR A 1036 15.22 -31.94 -28.26
N LYS A 1037 14.74 -31.65 -29.48
CA LYS A 1037 13.32 -31.34 -29.74
C LYS A 1037 12.36 -32.52 -29.48
N LYS A 1038 12.87 -33.75 -29.35
CA LYS A 1038 12.09 -34.90 -28.84
C LYS A 1038 12.02 -34.95 -27.31
N LYS A 1039 12.98 -34.35 -26.60
CA LYS A 1039 13.17 -34.36 -25.13
C LYS A 1039 12.96 -32.99 -24.44
N ALA A 1040 12.31 -32.04 -25.10
CA ALA A 1040 11.96 -30.75 -24.50
C ALA A 1040 10.64 -30.84 -23.69
N GLU A 1041 10.43 -29.93 -22.74
CA GLU A 1041 9.16 -29.79 -22.01
C GLU A 1041 8.04 -29.34 -22.96
N LYS A 1042 7.06 -30.22 -23.16
CA LYS A 1042 5.84 -29.98 -23.96
C LYS A 1042 4.70 -30.78 -23.37
N MET A 1043 3.44 -30.45 -23.72
CA MET A 1043 2.31 -31.29 -23.32
C MET A 1043 2.49 -32.71 -23.90
N SER A 1044 2.35 -33.76 -23.08
CA SER A 1044 2.45 -35.14 -23.55
C SER A 1044 1.21 -35.61 -24.31
N GLY A 1045 0.08 -34.91 -24.10
CA GLY A 1045 -1.26 -35.32 -24.57
C GLY A 1045 -2.00 -36.20 -23.56
N GLU A 1046 -1.35 -36.61 -22.49
CA GLU A 1046 -1.96 -37.34 -21.37
C GLU A 1046 -2.61 -36.37 -20.39
N LEU A 1047 -3.66 -36.82 -19.70
CA LEU A 1047 -4.36 -36.07 -18.67
C LEU A 1047 -4.17 -36.74 -17.31
N CYS A 1048 -4.09 -35.96 -16.23
CA CYS A 1048 -4.05 -36.49 -14.88
C CYS A 1048 -5.37 -37.15 -14.48
N GLU A 1049 -5.34 -38.45 -14.17
CA GLU A 1049 -6.48 -39.31 -13.77
C GLU A 1049 -7.36 -38.77 -12.62
N ILE A 1050 -6.85 -37.80 -11.84
CA ILE A 1050 -7.54 -37.20 -10.69
C ILE A 1050 -8.24 -35.88 -11.04
N CYS A 1051 -7.85 -35.18 -12.12
CA CYS A 1051 -8.24 -33.77 -12.32
C CYS A 1051 -8.20 -33.26 -13.78
N ASP A 1052 -8.07 -34.16 -14.76
CA ASP A 1052 -8.02 -33.90 -16.21
C ASP A 1052 -6.99 -32.83 -16.67
N THR A 1053 -6.01 -32.52 -15.82
CA THR A 1053 -4.91 -31.59 -16.12
C THR A 1053 -4.00 -32.19 -17.19
N PRO A 1054 -3.75 -31.48 -18.31
CA PRO A 1054 -2.73 -31.88 -19.28
C PRO A 1054 -1.35 -31.99 -18.63
N LEU A 1055 -0.70 -33.14 -18.81
CA LEU A 1055 0.64 -33.41 -18.32
C LEU A 1055 1.69 -32.95 -19.32
N TYR A 1056 2.92 -32.72 -18.82
CA TYR A 1056 4.06 -32.29 -19.60
C TYR A 1056 5.16 -33.36 -19.55
N THR A 1057 5.90 -33.52 -20.65
CA THR A 1057 7.11 -34.34 -20.71
C THR A 1057 8.24 -33.73 -19.90
N ASP A 1058 9.22 -34.56 -19.52
CA ASP A 1058 10.41 -34.11 -18.80
C ASP A 1058 11.16 -32.98 -19.55
N PRO A 1059 11.71 -31.99 -18.82
CA PRO A 1059 12.52 -30.93 -19.39
C PRO A 1059 13.89 -31.46 -19.84
N GLY A 1060 14.39 -30.93 -20.94
CA GLY A 1060 15.74 -31.22 -21.41
C GLY A 1060 16.82 -30.52 -20.58
N GLU A 1061 18.06 -30.99 -20.69
CA GLU A 1061 19.24 -30.39 -20.05
C GLU A 1061 19.42 -28.90 -20.44
N GLN A 1062 19.07 -28.56 -21.69
CA GLN A 1062 19.04 -27.20 -22.22
C GLN A 1062 17.92 -26.33 -21.62
N GLU A 1063 16.92 -26.91 -20.97
CA GLU A 1063 15.82 -26.22 -20.28
C GLU A 1063 16.00 -26.21 -18.75
N LEU A 1064 17.09 -26.82 -18.27
CA LEU A 1064 17.56 -26.77 -16.89
C LEU A 1064 18.83 -25.91 -16.74
N SER A 1065 19.41 -25.42 -17.83
CA SER A 1065 20.66 -24.63 -17.83
C SER A 1065 20.55 -23.29 -18.57
N LEU A 1066 21.20 -22.26 -18.03
CA LEU A 1066 21.67 -21.08 -18.77
C LEU A 1066 23.17 -20.97 -18.49
N TRP A 1067 23.97 -20.70 -19.53
CA TRP A 1067 25.42 -20.52 -19.37
C TRP A 1067 25.75 -19.09 -18.89
N LEU A 1068 25.19 -18.77 -17.72
CA LEU A 1068 25.39 -17.60 -16.90
C LEU A 1068 25.54 -18.07 -15.45
N HIS A 1069 26.67 -17.72 -14.82
CA HIS A 1069 27.01 -18.13 -13.46
C HIS A 1069 27.39 -16.91 -12.62
N SER A 1070 26.84 -16.80 -11.41
CA SER A 1070 27.21 -15.77 -10.43
C SER A 1070 28.49 -16.22 -9.71
N LEU A 1071 29.64 -15.72 -10.13
CA LEU A 1071 30.97 -16.21 -9.73
C LEU A 1071 31.42 -15.63 -8.38
N ARG A 1072 31.29 -14.31 -8.19
CA ARG A 1072 31.77 -13.63 -6.98
C ARG A 1072 30.79 -12.58 -6.50
N TYR A 1073 30.73 -12.44 -5.19
CA TYR A 1073 30.23 -11.27 -4.49
C TYR A 1073 31.29 -10.85 -3.47
N GLU A 1074 31.57 -9.56 -3.38
CA GLU A 1074 32.49 -9.01 -2.38
C GLU A 1074 32.07 -7.61 -1.95
N ASP A 1075 32.40 -7.27 -0.71
CA ASP A 1075 32.32 -5.90 -0.22
C ASP A 1075 33.41 -5.03 -0.85
N ALA A 1076 33.07 -3.83 -1.28
CA ALA A 1076 33.98 -2.88 -1.91
C ALA A 1076 35.10 -2.46 -0.94
N GLY A 1077 34.75 -2.27 0.35
CA GLY A 1077 35.71 -2.03 1.43
C GLY A 1077 36.55 -3.26 1.82
N GLY A 1078 36.41 -4.39 1.12
CA GLY A 1078 37.22 -5.59 1.30
C GLY A 1078 36.93 -6.39 2.58
N SER A 1079 35.84 -6.09 3.31
CA SER A 1079 35.54 -6.78 4.58
C SER A 1079 35.16 -8.25 4.41
N TRP A 1080 34.63 -8.64 3.25
CA TRP A 1080 34.35 -10.03 2.88
C TRP A 1080 34.37 -10.22 1.36
N SER A 1081 34.72 -11.43 0.90
CA SER A 1081 34.66 -11.85 -0.51
C SER A 1081 34.34 -13.34 -0.59
N TYR A 1082 33.36 -13.72 -1.41
CA TYR A 1082 32.95 -15.10 -1.64
C TYR A 1082 33.03 -15.42 -3.13
N VAL A 1083 33.65 -16.55 -3.48
CA VAL A 1083 33.87 -17.03 -4.86
C VAL A 1083 33.34 -18.46 -4.98
N SER A 1084 32.61 -18.77 -6.06
CA SER A 1084 32.22 -20.14 -6.42
C SER A 1084 33.23 -20.80 -7.36
N PRO A 1085 33.30 -22.15 -7.41
CA PRO A 1085 34.00 -22.84 -8.48
C PRO A 1085 33.44 -22.48 -9.86
N LEU A 1086 34.30 -22.39 -10.88
CA LEU A 1086 33.85 -22.27 -12.27
C LEU A 1086 33.01 -23.49 -12.67
N PRO A 1087 31.86 -23.30 -13.36
CA PRO A 1087 31.06 -24.42 -13.85
C PRO A 1087 31.72 -25.07 -15.07
N ASP A 1088 31.49 -26.38 -15.27
CA ASP A 1088 32.11 -27.20 -16.31
C ASP A 1088 32.03 -26.61 -17.73
N TRP A 1089 30.95 -25.90 -18.06
CA TRP A 1089 30.75 -25.27 -19.38
C TRP A 1089 31.64 -24.03 -19.63
N ALA A 1090 32.27 -23.48 -18.58
CA ALA A 1090 33.19 -22.34 -18.64
C ALA A 1090 34.67 -22.77 -18.61
N LEU A 1091 34.97 -24.00 -18.14
CA LEU A 1091 36.30 -24.57 -18.14
C LEU A 1091 36.81 -24.83 -19.58
N PRO A 1092 38.15 -24.87 -19.81
CA PRO A 1092 38.70 -25.17 -21.11
C PRO A 1092 38.31 -26.58 -21.60
N PRO A 1093 37.83 -26.73 -22.85
CA PRO A 1093 37.57 -28.03 -23.43
C PRO A 1093 38.89 -28.81 -23.62
N SER A 1094 38.85 -30.14 -23.43
CA SER A 1094 40.03 -31.01 -23.58
C SER A 1094 40.80 -30.72 -24.88
N GLY A 1095 42.11 -30.51 -24.74
CA GLY A 1095 43.03 -30.10 -25.82
C GLY A 1095 43.30 -28.58 -25.91
N TYR A 1096 42.54 -27.74 -25.20
CA TYR A 1096 42.71 -26.28 -25.20
C TYR A 1096 43.23 -25.75 -23.86
N VAL A 1097 43.89 -24.60 -23.89
CA VAL A 1097 44.30 -23.82 -22.70
C VAL A 1097 43.27 -22.71 -22.47
N GLY A 1098 42.93 -22.44 -21.21
CA GLY A 1098 41.94 -21.42 -20.83
C GLY A 1098 41.79 -21.31 -19.31
N PRO A 1099 40.86 -20.47 -18.82
CA PRO A 1099 40.69 -20.20 -17.39
C PRO A 1099 40.18 -21.42 -16.61
N THR A 1100 41.00 -21.91 -15.68
CA THR A 1100 40.56 -22.81 -14.59
C THR A 1100 40.24 -22.06 -13.30
N GLU A 1101 40.72 -20.82 -13.19
CA GLU A 1101 40.50 -19.88 -12.08
C GLU A 1101 40.31 -18.45 -12.65
N VAL A 1102 39.90 -17.50 -11.81
CA VAL A 1102 39.68 -16.09 -12.20
C VAL A 1102 40.29 -15.16 -11.15
N GLY A 1103 41.08 -14.18 -11.60
CA GLY A 1103 41.77 -13.21 -10.73
C GLY A 1103 40.83 -12.27 -9.96
N ASN A 1104 41.41 -11.30 -9.25
CA ASN A 1104 40.70 -10.24 -8.53
C ASN A 1104 39.76 -9.41 -9.45
N MET A 1105 38.78 -8.72 -8.86
CA MET A 1105 37.88 -7.83 -9.60
C MET A 1105 38.52 -6.49 -9.97
N ASP A 1106 39.66 -6.12 -9.38
CA ASP A 1106 40.26 -4.78 -9.49
C ASP A 1106 40.41 -4.30 -10.93
N GLU A 1107 40.85 -5.15 -11.87
CA GLU A 1107 40.95 -4.78 -13.31
C GLU A 1107 39.60 -4.35 -13.93
N LEU A 1108 38.50 -5.02 -13.55
CA LEU A 1108 37.15 -4.71 -14.03
C LEU A 1108 36.56 -3.48 -13.35
N VAL A 1109 37.02 -3.20 -12.12
CA VAL A 1109 36.66 -2.00 -11.36
C VAL A 1109 37.42 -0.79 -11.88
N ASP A 1110 38.73 -0.92 -12.15
CA ASP A 1110 39.61 0.09 -12.76
C ASP A 1110 38.97 0.70 -14.02
N ALA A 1111 38.42 -0.15 -14.89
CA ALA A 1111 37.69 0.24 -16.11
C ALA A 1111 36.45 1.14 -15.91
N VAL A 1112 36.02 1.41 -14.66
CA VAL A 1112 34.89 2.28 -14.34
C VAL A 1112 35.11 3.24 -13.15
N LYS A 1113 36.32 3.33 -12.58
CA LYS A 1113 36.55 4.14 -11.36
C LYS A 1113 36.18 5.62 -11.50
N ASP A 1114 36.54 6.22 -12.64
CA ASP A 1114 36.26 7.65 -12.92
C ASP A 1114 34.76 7.95 -13.12
N GLU A 1115 33.96 6.95 -13.52
CA GLU A 1115 32.52 7.11 -13.79
C GLU A 1115 31.61 6.56 -12.68
N ASN A 1116 32.14 5.77 -11.74
CA ASN A 1116 31.40 5.35 -10.55
C ASN A 1116 32.33 5.13 -9.33
N PRO A 1117 32.79 6.20 -8.65
CA PRO A 1117 33.77 6.12 -7.57
C PRO A 1117 33.37 5.24 -6.38
N GLU A 1118 32.06 5.04 -6.15
CA GLU A 1118 31.52 4.15 -5.11
C GLU A 1118 31.92 2.68 -5.28
N LEU A 1119 32.26 2.25 -6.51
CA LEU A 1119 32.82 0.91 -6.76
C LEU A 1119 34.34 0.87 -6.64
N ALA A 1120 35.01 2.03 -6.70
CA ALA A 1120 36.46 2.19 -6.76
C ALA A 1120 37.14 2.17 -5.38
N THR A 1121 36.44 2.70 -4.39
CA THR A 1121 36.77 2.69 -2.95
C THR A 1121 36.57 1.31 -2.33
#